data_AF-A0A7K2IVM2-F1
#
_entry.id   AF-A0A7K2IVM2-F1
#
_cell.length_a   1.000
_cell.length_b   1.000
_cell.length_c   1.000
_cell.angle_alpha   90.00
_cell.angle_beta   90.00
_cell.angle_gamma   90.00
#
_symmetry.space_group_name_H-M   'P 1'
#
loop_
_entity.id
_entity.type
_entity.pdbx_description
1 polymer ?
#
loop_
_entity_poly.entity_id
_entity_poly.type
_entity_poly.pdbx_seq_one_letter_code
_entity_poly.pdbx_strand_id
1 'polypeptide(L)'
;METVPHAVDPNRAAQHGSVVMRLLDEIFPLVEGVYVDLHKNPELSHAEQRTASVVAEWLNRTGYEVHKGIGGTGVVGILRNGPGPTVMLRADMDALPLEEKTGLPYASTAKAVDGEGVEVPVMHACGHDAHTACLVGVADLLSETREEWAGTVMIVAQPGEETLDGAQGMIDDGLFDRFGRPDVILGQHLGPQPAGLISHRAGIILGAANAYRVRIHGEGGHASQPHTTVDPVLIAANIVSRLQGVVSREISPSEMAVLTVGRIQAGTKANIIPDEAYLEISTRALNENVADQLEKAIERVVRAEAAASGAGREPEVERFQGSGVTHNDPTATADVAGAHLAYFGEEYVIHLPDPSPSTEDFCRFGLPDDPQPIPYVFWFVGATPHDVWESAPGDTPYEKMGNVPSNHSPFFSPAREPTLRAGLAALTVAALSYLGSDNKNPSRPNVAPVGPAFVGPDPTGVADPRATTGEGEQYTSVPEGTPGVPEPVETPSFSQEDPGPVENHAEPPSSAPVGPPVVAGSMEVPSYEDPLSGPQETPFPSEEPPSAPQVGPAPAAPTADPEPYTADNDAYDSAYLASSWPAPDEPFGESTRESDIRSVMGEQDQEIQDEWLDDKIDESTLSADMAAIMDEVGAPPAPPGPPATPPAGPAYGGPPPAGSAHDAPPPPGPEDDRPDARYRY
;
A
#
# COMPACT_ATOMS: atom_id res chain seq x y z
N MET A 1 -22.94 1.12 16.80
CA MET A 1 -22.48 -0.24 17.16
C MET A 1 -23.64 -1.07 17.68
N GLU A 2 -24.58 -1.42 16.80
CA GLU A 2 -25.20 -2.74 16.93
C GLU A 2 -24.15 -3.76 16.47
N THR A 3 -24.16 -4.96 17.05
CA THR A 3 -23.06 -5.92 16.89
C THR A 3 -23.06 -6.52 15.48
N VAL A 4 -21.89 -6.47 14.82
CA VAL A 4 -21.56 -7.45 13.77
C VAL A 4 -21.82 -8.84 14.37
N PRO A 5 -22.55 -9.75 13.69
CA PRO A 5 -22.90 -11.03 14.29
C PRO A 5 -21.66 -11.83 14.69
N HIS A 6 -21.58 -12.26 15.97
CA HIS A 6 -20.61 -13.26 16.41
C HIS A 6 -20.91 -14.59 15.70
N ALA A 7 -20.33 -14.77 14.51
CA ALA A 7 -20.69 -15.85 13.60
C ALA A 7 -19.49 -16.48 12.86
N VAL A 8 -18.26 -16.05 13.12
CA VAL A 8 -17.07 -16.78 12.68
C VAL A 8 -16.82 -17.95 13.62
N ASP A 9 -16.76 -19.15 13.05
CA ASP A 9 -16.31 -20.36 13.72
C ASP A 9 -15.17 -20.95 12.85
N PRO A 10 -13.91 -20.95 13.31
CA PRO A 10 -12.80 -21.51 12.52
C PRO A 10 -12.97 -23.01 12.24
N ASN A 11 -13.78 -23.73 13.02
CA ASN A 11 -14.12 -25.13 12.74
C ASN A 11 -15.12 -25.26 11.56
N ARG A 12 -15.87 -24.20 11.23
CA ARG A 12 -16.74 -24.16 10.03
C ARG A 12 -15.88 -24.24 8.76
N ALA A 13 -14.70 -23.63 8.74
CA ALA A 13 -13.75 -23.73 7.64
C ALA A 13 -13.29 -25.17 7.41
N ALA A 14 -12.91 -25.90 8.46
CA ALA A 14 -12.56 -27.31 8.34
C ALA A 14 -13.73 -28.18 7.84
N GLN A 15 -14.95 -27.95 8.35
CA GLN A 15 -16.13 -28.75 7.97
C GLN A 15 -16.64 -28.44 6.55
N HIS A 16 -16.98 -27.19 6.25
CA HIS A 16 -17.54 -26.79 4.96
C HIS A 16 -16.46 -26.60 3.88
N GLY A 17 -15.26 -26.15 4.25
CA GLY A 17 -14.13 -26.09 3.33
C GLY A 17 -13.79 -27.47 2.75
N SER A 18 -13.88 -28.55 3.54
CA SER A 18 -13.71 -29.92 3.00
C SER A 18 -14.75 -30.29 1.92
N VAL A 19 -15.89 -29.60 1.86
CA VAL A 19 -16.87 -29.76 0.78
C VAL A 19 -16.48 -28.92 -0.43
N VAL A 20 -16.21 -27.63 -0.23
CA VAL A 20 -15.91 -26.68 -1.32
C VAL A 20 -14.58 -27.00 -1.99
N MET A 21 -13.54 -27.33 -1.23
CA MET A 21 -12.19 -27.59 -1.74
C MET A 21 -12.07 -28.91 -2.52
N ARG A 22 -13.06 -29.81 -2.45
CA ARG A 22 -13.10 -30.96 -3.37
C ARG A 22 -13.37 -30.54 -4.83
N LEU A 23 -13.93 -29.35 -5.05
CA LEU A 23 -14.04 -28.75 -6.37
C LEU A 23 -12.80 -27.93 -6.76
N LEU A 24 -11.86 -27.67 -5.84
CA LEU A 24 -10.65 -26.91 -6.13
C LEU A 24 -9.80 -27.61 -7.20
N ASP A 25 -9.61 -28.93 -7.09
CA ASP A 25 -8.94 -29.72 -8.13
C ASP A 25 -9.67 -29.73 -9.48
N GLU A 26 -11.00 -29.63 -9.47
CA GLU A 26 -11.82 -29.63 -10.69
C GLU A 26 -11.76 -28.27 -11.41
N ILE A 27 -11.73 -27.15 -10.67
CA ILE A 27 -11.63 -25.80 -11.26
C ILE A 27 -10.19 -25.32 -11.47
N PHE A 28 -9.19 -25.90 -10.80
CA PHE A 28 -7.81 -25.43 -10.84
C PHE A 28 -7.25 -25.27 -12.27
N PRO A 29 -7.47 -26.21 -13.22
CA PRO A 29 -7.00 -26.03 -14.60
C PRO A 29 -7.62 -24.83 -15.33
N LEU A 30 -8.80 -24.37 -14.93
CA LEU A 30 -9.43 -23.16 -15.47
C LEU A 30 -8.84 -21.88 -14.85
N VAL A 31 -8.51 -21.93 -13.55
CA VAL A 31 -7.84 -20.84 -12.82
C VAL A 31 -6.40 -20.65 -13.29
N GLU A 32 -5.66 -21.75 -13.43
CA GLU A 32 -4.32 -21.77 -14.04
C GLU A 32 -4.37 -21.25 -15.48
N GLY A 33 -5.39 -21.62 -16.24
CA GLY A 33 -5.64 -21.10 -17.58
C GLY A 33 -5.84 -19.58 -17.63
N VAL A 34 -6.54 -18.99 -16.66
CA VAL A 34 -6.69 -17.52 -16.54
C VAL A 34 -5.38 -16.86 -16.15
N TYR A 35 -4.66 -17.38 -15.16
CA TYR A 35 -3.34 -16.86 -14.78
C TYR A 35 -2.39 -16.84 -15.99
N VAL A 36 -2.27 -17.94 -16.72
CA VAL A 36 -1.41 -18.04 -17.92
C VAL A 36 -1.90 -17.16 -19.07
N ASP A 37 -3.19 -16.81 -19.14
CA ASP A 37 -3.72 -15.85 -20.12
C ASP A 37 -3.41 -14.40 -19.74
N LEU A 38 -3.59 -14.01 -18.48
CA LEU A 38 -3.33 -12.66 -17.99
C LEU A 38 -1.81 -12.36 -17.98
N HIS A 39 -0.98 -13.28 -17.48
CA HIS A 39 0.49 -13.15 -17.48
C HIS A 39 1.08 -12.89 -18.89
N LYS A 40 0.46 -13.45 -19.93
CA LYS A 40 0.83 -13.22 -21.34
C LYS A 40 0.31 -11.92 -21.94
N ASN A 41 -0.79 -11.39 -21.42
CA ASN A 41 -1.51 -10.23 -21.94
C ASN A 41 -1.67 -9.12 -20.88
N PRO A 42 -0.61 -8.70 -20.16
CA PRO A 42 -0.72 -7.70 -19.11
C PRO A 42 -1.07 -6.32 -19.68
N GLU A 43 -1.87 -5.57 -18.92
CA GLU A 43 -2.32 -4.21 -19.24
C GLU A 43 -1.93 -3.24 -18.11
N LEU A 44 -1.53 -2.01 -18.45
CA LEU A 44 -1.15 -1.00 -17.47
C LEU A 44 -2.35 -0.52 -16.64
N SER A 45 -2.06 0.06 -15.47
CA SER A 45 -3.02 0.77 -14.61
C SER A 45 -3.95 1.70 -15.39
N HIS A 46 -5.26 1.58 -15.15
CA HIS A 46 -6.38 2.25 -15.84
C HIS A 46 -6.57 1.89 -17.33
N ALA A 47 -5.79 0.94 -17.86
CA ALA A 47 -5.88 0.44 -19.25
C ALA A 47 -6.29 -1.05 -19.36
N GLU A 48 -6.71 -1.67 -18.25
CA GLU A 48 -7.04 -3.10 -18.04
C GLU A 48 -8.34 -3.58 -18.73
N GLN A 49 -8.60 -3.11 -19.95
CA GLN A 49 -9.85 -3.31 -20.68
C GLN A 49 -10.11 -4.79 -21.04
N ARG A 50 -9.06 -5.55 -21.35
CA ARG A 50 -9.11 -6.99 -21.61
C ARG A 50 -9.24 -7.76 -20.29
N THR A 51 -8.43 -7.46 -19.28
CA THR A 51 -8.48 -8.16 -17.97
C THR A 51 -9.84 -7.99 -17.31
N ALA A 52 -10.37 -6.76 -17.25
CA ALA A 52 -11.72 -6.49 -16.78
C ALA A 52 -12.81 -7.22 -17.59
N SER A 53 -12.60 -7.41 -18.90
CA SER A 53 -13.53 -8.18 -19.74
C SER A 53 -13.48 -9.68 -19.42
N VAL A 54 -12.30 -10.27 -19.19
CA VAL A 54 -12.15 -11.67 -18.75
C VAL A 54 -12.84 -11.91 -17.41
N VAL A 55 -12.59 -11.05 -16.41
CA VAL A 55 -13.24 -11.13 -15.10
C VAL A 55 -14.76 -11.06 -15.24
N ALA A 56 -15.26 -10.08 -15.99
CA ALA A 56 -16.70 -9.91 -16.13
C ALA A 56 -17.37 -11.05 -16.90
N GLU A 57 -16.73 -11.62 -17.93
CA GLU A 57 -17.25 -12.80 -18.64
C GLU A 57 -17.29 -14.03 -17.73
N TRP A 58 -16.27 -14.22 -16.89
CA TRP A 58 -16.25 -15.27 -15.88
C TRP A 58 -17.38 -15.11 -14.86
N LEU A 59 -17.52 -13.92 -14.26
CA LEU A 59 -18.57 -13.65 -13.26
C LEU A 59 -19.99 -13.77 -13.85
N ASN A 60 -20.18 -13.44 -15.13
CA ASN A 60 -21.48 -13.64 -15.80
C ASN A 60 -21.80 -15.14 -15.97
N ARG A 61 -20.83 -15.99 -16.33
CA ARG A 61 -21.08 -17.44 -16.46
C ARG A 61 -21.32 -18.13 -15.11
N THR A 62 -20.72 -17.63 -14.02
CA THR A 62 -20.96 -18.11 -12.64
C THR A 62 -22.18 -17.44 -11.97
N GLY A 63 -23.03 -16.76 -12.75
CA GLY A 63 -24.34 -16.28 -12.30
C GLY A 63 -24.30 -15.16 -11.25
N TYR A 64 -23.26 -14.33 -11.27
CA TYR A 64 -23.19 -13.06 -10.55
C TYR A 64 -23.99 -11.98 -11.28
N GLU A 65 -24.51 -11.00 -10.54
CA GLU A 65 -24.96 -9.73 -11.10
C GLU A 65 -23.72 -8.85 -11.36
N VAL A 66 -23.29 -8.74 -12.62
CA VAL A 66 -22.01 -8.11 -12.99
C VAL A 66 -22.19 -6.67 -13.48
N HIS A 67 -21.45 -5.76 -12.84
CA HIS A 67 -21.33 -4.36 -13.19
C HIS A 67 -19.89 -4.07 -13.64
N LYS A 68 -19.74 -3.41 -14.79
CA LYS A 68 -18.43 -3.00 -15.34
C LYS A 68 -18.32 -1.48 -15.38
N GLY A 69 -17.08 -1.00 -15.46
CA GLY A 69 -16.78 0.42 -15.64
C GLY A 69 -16.78 1.20 -14.34
N ILE A 70 -16.53 0.52 -13.22
CA ILE A 70 -16.55 1.10 -11.87
C ILE A 70 -15.18 1.72 -11.62
N GLY A 71 -15.12 3.03 -11.43
CA GLY A 71 -13.84 3.73 -11.26
C GLY A 71 -12.90 3.60 -12.46
N GLY A 72 -13.44 3.60 -13.69
CA GLY A 72 -12.68 3.39 -14.92
C GLY A 72 -12.89 1.98 -15.48
N THR A 73 -11.98 1.06 -15.20
CA THR A 73 -11.94 -0.32 -15.71
C THR A 73 -12.52 -1.36 -14.74
N GLY A 74 -12.74 -1.00 -13.47
CA GLY A 74 -13.12 -1.92 -12.41
C GLY A 74 -14.44 -2.66 -12.63
N VAL A 75 -14.50 -3.87 -12.04
CA VAL A 75 -15.60 -4.81 -12.18
C VAL A 75 -16.11 -5.22 -10.80
N VAL A 76 -17.43 -5.19 -10.63
CA VAL A 76 -18.10 -5.64 -9.40
C VAL A 76 -19.09 -6.75 -9.75
N GLY A 77 -18.99 -7.88 -9.08
CA GLY A 77 -19.92 -9.00 -9.18
C GLY A 77 -20.65 -9.22 -7.85
N ILE A 78 -21.99 -9.20 -7.86
CA ILE A 78 -22.80 -9.46 -6.66
C ILE A 78 -23.45 -10.84 -6.74
N LEU A 79 -23.28 -11.66 -5.69
CA LEU A 79 -23.97 -12.93 -5.52
C LEU A 79 -24.75 -12.98 -4.22
N ARG A 80 -26.07 -13.09 -4.31
CA ARG A 80 -26.95 -13.15 -3.14
C ARG A 80 -27.47 -14.58 -2.94
N ASN A 81 -27.39 -15.05 -1.70
CA ASN A 81 -27.73 -16.42 -1.32
C ASN A 81 -28.42 -16.43 0.05
N GLY A 82 -29.68 -15.99 0.09
CA GLY A 82 -30.44 -15.86 1.34
C GLY A 82 -29.95 -14.73 2.26
N PRO A 83 -30.43 -14.70 3.52
CA PRO A 83 -29.98 -13.73 4.52
C PRO A 83 -28.64 -14.15 5.15
N GLY A 84 -27.78 -13.17 5.43
CA GLY A 84 -26.45 -13.35 6.02
C GLY A 84 -25.60 -12.08 5.79
N PRO A 85 -24.33 -12.08 6.20
CA PRO A 85 -23.43 -10.95 6.00
C PRO A 85 -23.08 -10.75 4.52
N THR A 86 -22.60 -9.56 4.17
CA THR A 86 -22.03 -9.20 2.87
C THR A 86 -20.51 -9.20 2.99
N VAL A 87 -19.85 -10.15 2.33
CA VAL A 87 -18.38 -10.27 2.31
C VAL A 87 -17.86 -9.71 0.99
N MET A 88 -16.95 -8.74 1.06
CA MET A 88 -16.24 -8.22 -0.12
C MET A 88 -14.90 -8.95 -0.29
N LEU A 89 -14.63 -9.44 -1.50
CA LEU A 89 -13.36 -10.06 -1.90
C LEU A 89 -12.71 -9.18 -2.96
N ARG A 90 -11.47 -8.72 -2.72
CA ARG A 90 -10.70 -7.87 -3.64
C ARG A 90 -9.59 -8.66 -4.33
N ALA A 91 -9.42 -8.39 -5.61
CA ALA A 91 -8.14 -8.49 -6.30
C ALA A 91 -7.94 -7.25 -7.16
N ASP A 92 -6.69 -6.85 -7.29
CA ASP A 92 -6.15 -5.92 -8.29
C ASP A 92 -6.02 -6.62 -9.66
N MET A 93 -5.88 -5.83 -10.73
CA MET A 93 -5.92 -6.30 -12.13
C MET A 93 -4.76 -5.79 -13.00
N ASP A 94 -3.98 -4.82 -12.54
CA ASP A 94 -3.03 -4.08 -13.37
C ASP A 94 -1.61 -4.66 -13.39
N ALA A 95 -0.80 -4.13 -14.31
CA ALA A 95 0.56 -4.57 -14.56
C ALA A 95 1.53 -3.39 -14.68
N LEU A 96 2.81 -3.70 -14.50
CA LEU A 96 3.90 -2.73 -14.47
C LEU A 96 4.52 -2.49 -15.86
N PRO A 97 5.03 -1.28 -16.14
CA PRO A 97 5.78 -0.94 -17.35
C PRO A 97 7.21 -1.52 -17.30
N LEU A 98 7.33 -2.84 -17.26
CA LEU A 98 8.57 -3.59 -17.04
C LEU A 98 8.81 -4.67 -18.12
N GLU A 99 10.07 -4.88 -18.48
CA GLU A 99 10.49 -5.95 -19.39
C GLU A 99 10.66 -7.26 -18.61
N GLU A 100 9.85 -8.28 -18.94
CA GLU A 100 9.94 -9.60 -18.31
C GLU A 100 11.18 -10.38 -18.73
N LYS A 101 11.86 -11.00 -17.75
CA LYS A 101 13.14 -11.71 -17.91
C LYS A 101 13.16 -13.07 -17.20
N THR A 102 12.00 -13.55 -16.77
CA THR A 102 11.80 -14.88 -16.15
C THR A 102 12.24 -16.04 -17.05
N GLY A 103 12.10 -15.88 -18.37
CA GLY A 103 12.30 -16.95 -19.36
C GLY A 103 11.17 -17.99 -19.40
N LEU A 104 10.02 -17.72 -18.75
CA LEU A 104 8.89 -18.64 -18.71
C LEU A 104 8.33 -18.93 -20.12
N PRO A 105 7.79 -20.14 -20.40
CA PRO A 105 7.09 -20.46 -21.64
C PRO A 105 5.83 -19.62 -21.91
N TYR A 106 5.43 -18.81 -20.93
CA TYR A 106 4.28 -17.92 -20.95
C TYR A 106 4.62 -16.48 -20.55
N ALA A 107 5.91 -16.12 -20.57
CA ALA A 107 6.36 -14.75 -20.32
C ALA A 107 5.70 -13.74 -21.27
N SER A 108 5.41 -12.56 -20.74
CA SER A 108 4.89 -11.43 -21.49
C SER A 108 5.84 -11.01 -22.61
N THR A 109 5.25 -10.69 -23.76
CA THR A 109 5.89 -9.89 -24.82
C THR A 109 5.04 -8.66 -25.15
N ALA A 110 4.12 -8.31 -24.25
CA ALA A 110 3.18 -7.20 -24.41
C ALA A 110 3.88 -5.84 -24.31
N LYS A 111 3.27 -4.86 -24.97
CA LYS A 111 3.67 -3.46 -24.96
C LYS A 111 2.43 -2.58 -24.86
N ALA A 112 2.55 -1.49 -24.12
CA ALA A 112 1.54 -0.46 -23.99
C ALA A 112 2.16 0.92 -24.23
N VAL A 113 1.31 1.95 -24.26
CA VAL A 113 1.73 3.34 -24.23
C VAL A 113 1.45 3.86 -22.82
N ASP A 114 2.47 4.42 -22.17
CA ASP A 114 2.35 4.95 -20.81
C ASP A 114 1.71 6.35 -20.75
N GLY A 115 1.59 6.89 -19.54
CA GLY A 115 1.03 8.24 -19.30
C GLY A 115 1.86 9.40 -19.86
N GLU A 116 3.13 9.19 -20.24
CA GLU A 116 3.96 10.19 -20.95
C GLU A 116 3.87 10.05 -22.48
N GLY A 117 3.21 9.00 -22.98
CA GLY A 117 3.08 8.71 -24.41
C GLY A 117 4.20 7.85 -24.99
N VAL A 118 4.98 7.17 -24.15
CA VAL A 118 6.11 6.31 -24.55
C VAL A 118 5.67 4.85 -24.68
N GLU A 119 6.17 4.15 -25.71
CA GLU A 119 5.95 2.71 -25.86
C GLU A 119 6.86 1.93 -24.88
N VAL A 120 6.24 1.23 -23.93
CA VAL A 120 6.92 0.48 -22.85
C VAL A 120 6.54 -1.01 -22.91
N PRO A 121 7.44 -1.93 -22.52
CA PRO A 121 7.08 -3.32 -22.24
C PRO A 121 6.20 -3.41 -20.98
N VAL A 122 5.43 -4.49 -20.84
CA VAL A 122 4.50 -4.66 -19.70
C VAL A 122 4.63 -6.07 -19.10
N MET A 123 4.58 -6.19 -17.77
CA MET A 123 4.71 -7.45 -17.01
C MET A 123 3.87 -7.39 -15.72
N HIS A 124 3.17 -8.48 -15.36
CA HIS A 124 2.59 -8.65 -14.01
C HIS A 124 3.69 -8.98 -12.98
N ALA A 125 4.59 -8.03 -12.73
CA ALA A 125 5.71 -8.23 -11.80
C ALA A 125 5.32 -8.12 -10.31
N CYS A 126 4.03 -7.87 -9.99
CA CYS A 126 3.53 -7.80 -8.62
C CYS A 126 2.62 -8.98 -8.22
N GLY A 127 1.99 -9.67 -9.20
CA GLY A 127 1.14 -10.85 -8.99
C GLY A 127 -0.37 -10.65 -9.20
N HIS A 128 -0.80 -9.51 -9.75
CA HIS A 128 -2.21 -9.12 -9.86
C HIS A 128 -3.00 -10.05 -10.82
N ASP A 129 -2.32 -10.69 -11.77
CA ASP A 129 -2.83 -11.81 -12.57
C ASP A 129 -3.18 -13.04 -11.73
N ALA A 130 -2.34 -13.42 -10.78
CA ALA A 130 -2.59 -14.51 -9.85
C ALA A 130 -3.68 -14.14 -8.83
N HIS A 131 -3.71 -12.89 -8.36
CA HIS A 131 -4.78 -12.39 -7.50
C HIS A 131 -6.14 -12.45 -8.22
N THR A 132 -6.21 -11.92 -9.44
CA THR A 132 -7.40 -11.97 -10.30
C THR A 132 -7.81 -13.40 -10.64
N ALA A 133 -6.87 -14.28 -10.99
CA ALA A 133 -7.15 -15.69 -11.28
C ALA A 133 -7.74 -16.41 -10.04
N CYS A 134 -7.19 -16.17 -8.86
CA CYS A 134 -7.74 -16.68 -7.61
C CYS A 134 -9.15 -16.12 -7.37
N LEU A 135 -9.36 -14.80 -7.50
CA LEU A 135 -10.65 -14.15 -7.28
C LEU A 135 -11.78 -14.74 -8.14
N VAL A 136 -11.54 -14.95 -9.43
CA VAL A 136 -12.55 -15.58 -10.31
C VAL A 136 -12.75 -17.06 -9.98
N GLY A 137 -11.69 -17.78 -9.55
CA GLY A 137 -11.80 -19.13 -9.03
C GLY A 137 -12.68 -19.24 -7.77
N VAL A 138 -12.49 -18.34 -6.79
CA VAL A 138 -13.36 -18.26 -5.59
C VAL A 138 -14.80 -17.97 -5.99
N ALA A 139 -15.02 -17.11 -6.99
CA ALA A 139 -16.36 -16.82 -7.49
C ALA A 139 -17.04 -18.04 -8.15
N ASP A 140 -16.29 -18.90 -8.83
CA ASP A 140 -16.80 -20.18 -9.35
C ASP A 140 -17.19 -21.11 -8.19
N LEU A 141 -16.25 -21.35 -7.25
CA LEU A 141 -16.48 -22.19 -6.07
C LEU A 141 -17.71 -21.78 -5.26
N LEU A 142 -17.86 -20.48 -4.96
CA LEU A 142 -18.98 -19.97 -4.18
C LEU A 142 -20.31 -19.97 -4.96
N SER A 143 -20.30 -19.94 -6.30
CA SER A 143 -21.53 -20.14 -7.09
C SER A 143 -22.00 -21.59 -7.05
N GLU A 144 -21.11 -22.56 -7.25
CA GLU A 144 -21.49 -23.98 -7.30
C GLU A 144 -21.82 -24.54 -5.91
N THR A 145 -21.31 -23.95 -4.83
CA THR A 145 -21.47 -24.45 -3.45
C THR A 145 -22.48 -23.67 -2.61
N ARG A 146 -23.48 -23.01 -3.24
CA ARG A 146 -24.53 -22.22 -2.55
C ARG A 146 -25.34 -22.97 -1.49
N GLU A 147 -25.34 -24.31 -1.46
CA GLU A 147 -25.99 -25.06 -0.37
C GLU A 147 -25.18 -25.04 0.94
N GLU A 148 -23.88 -24.77 0.88
CA GLU A 148 -22.96 -24.77 2.03
C GLU A 148 -22.86 -23.41 2.76
N TRP A 149 -23.31 -22.32 2.13
CA TRP A 149 -23.20 -20.96 2.67
C TRP A 149 -24.48 -20.11 2.50
N ALA A 150 -24.53 -18.95 3.15
CA ALA A 150 -25.62 -17.98 3.09
C ALA A 150 -25.12 -16.55 3.37
N GLY A 151 -25.72 -15.56 2.68
CA GLY A 151 -25.36 -14.14 2.74
C GLY A 151 -25.24 -13.49 1.36
N THR A 152 -24.30 -12.55 1.21
CA THR A 152 -23.93 -11.96 -0.08
C THR A 152 -22.40 -12.00 -0.26
N VAL A 153 -21.95 -12.36 -1.46
CA VAL A 153 -20.56 -12.16 -1.91
C VAL A 153 -20.52 -10.95 -2.83
N MET A 154 -19.57 -10.05 -2.59
CA MET A 154 -19.23 -8.92 -3.45
C MET A 154 -17.81 -9.13 -3.97
N ILE A 155 -17.69 -9.57 -5.22
CA ILE A 155 -16.42 -9.65 -5.94
C ILE A 155 -16.09 -8.24 -6.42
N VAL A 156 -14.88 -7.76 -6.13
CA VAL A 156 -14.34 -6.48 -6.62
C VAL A 156 -13.01 -6.75 -7.28
N ALA A 157 -12.97 -6.61 -8.61
CA ALA A 157 -11.73 -6.60 -9.37
C ALA A 157 -11.38 -5.14 -9.69
N GLN A 158 -10.28 -4.68 -9.09
CA GLN A 158 -9.88 -3.29 -9.00
C GLN A 158 -8.82 -2.97 -10.06
N PRO A 159 -8.92 -1.82 -10.76
CA PRO A 159 -7.85 -1.30 -11.59
C PRO A 159 -6.81 -0.53 -10.76
N GLY A 160 -5.68 -0.17 -11.37
CA GLY A 160 -4.78 0.89 -10.88
C GLY A 160 -4.36 0.83 -9.41
N GLU A 161 -3.92 -0.33 -8.94
CA GLU A 161 -3.27 -0.44 -7.61
C GLU A 161 -1.88 0.21 -7.66
N GLU A 162 -1.10 -0.02 -8.71
CA GLU A 162 0.28 0.48 -8.83
C GLU A 162 0.34 2.03 -8.92
N THR A 163 -0.77 2.67 -9.28
CA THR A 163 -0.96 4.12 -9.25
C THR A 163 -1.49 4.65 -7.91
N LEU A 164 -1.88 3.78 -6.97
CA LEU A 164 -2.41 4.06 -5.63
C LEU A 164 -3.66 4.96 -5.60
N ASP A 165 -4.47 4.89 -6.65
CA ASP A 165 -5.69 5.68 -6.83
C ASP A 165 -6.91 4.86 -7.30
N GLY A 166 -6.74 3.60 -7.71
CA GLY A 166 -7.80 2.75 -8.23
C GLY A 166 -8.93 2.44 -7.24
N ALA A 167 -8.61 2.08 -6.00
CA ALA A 167 -9.59 1.84 -4.94
C ALA A 167 -10.41 3.11 -4.64
N GLN A 168 -9.73 4.28 -4.60
CA GLN A 168 -10.41 5.56 -4.43
C GLN A 168 -11.29 5.90 -5.64
N GLY A 169 -10.82 5.65 -6.86
CA GLY A 169 -11.61 5.84 -8.09
C GLY A 169 -12.88 4.99 -8.12
N MET A 170 -12.85 3.75 -7.61
CA MET A 170 -14.05 2.92 -7.47
C MET A 170 -15.01 3.48 -6.42
N ILE A 171 -14.50 3.98 -5.29
CA ILE A 171 -15.30 4.60 -4.22
C ILE A 171 -15.97 5.89 -4.73
N ASP A 172 -15.24 6.72 -5.47
CA ASP A 172 -15.72 8.00 -6.04
C ASP A 172 -16.76 7.79 -7.16
N ASP A 173 -16.69 6.68 -7.90
CA ASP A 173 -17.77 6.22 -8.81
C ASP A 173 -18.92 5.50 -8.05
N GLY A 174 -18.95 5.62 -6.72
CA GLY A 174 -20.08 5.23 -5.88
C GLY A 174 -20.20 3.74 -5.59
N LEU A 175 -19.09 2.98 -5.53
CA LEU A 175 -19.06 1.54 -5.21
C LEU A 175 -20.06 1.16 -4.10
N PHE A 176 -19.92 1.75 -2.92
CA PHE A 176 -20.74 1.40 -1.75
C PHE A 176 -22.16 1.99 -1.80
N ASP A 177 -22.36 3.13 -2.48
CA ASP A 177 -23.70 3.71 -2.71
C ASP A 177 -24.55 2.84 -3.66
N ARG A 178 -23.89 2.19 -4.63
CA ARG A 178 -24.55 1.39 -5.69
C ARG A 178 -24.81 -0.05 -5.25
N PHE A 179 -23.90 -0.65 -4.48
CA PHE A 179 -23.93 -2.08 -4.16
C PHE A 179 -24.12 -2.40 -2.66
N GLY A 180 -24.02 -1.37 -1.81
CA GLY A 180 -24.06 -1.47 -0.34
C GLY A 180 -22.66 -1.54 0.28
N ARG A 181 -22.56 -1.22 1.58
CA ARG A 181 -21.34 -1.44 2.37
C ARG A 181 -21.26 -2.93 2.77
N PRO A 182 -20.14 -3.62 2.55
CA PRO A 182 -19.92 -4.96 3.12
C PRO A 182 -19.75 -4.92 4.65
N ASP A 183 -19.95 -6.07 5.30
CA ASP A 183 -19.68 -6.28 6.73
C ASP A 183 -18.19 -6.51 7.01
N VAL A 184 -17.44 -7.05 6.02
CA VAL A 184 -15.98 -7.22 6.04
C VAL A 184 -15.42 -7.18 4.62
N ILE A 185 -14.18 -6.69 4.47
CA ILE A 185 -13.42 -6.69 3.22
C ILE A 185 -12.19 -7.59 3.36
N LEU A 186 -11.97 -8.47 2.40
CA LEU A 186 -10.89 -9.45 2.39
C LEU A 186 -10.04 -9.29 1.13
N GLY A 187 -8.73 -9.25 1.28
CA GLY A 187 -7.76 -9.13 0.20
C GLY A 187 -6.49 -9.92 0.51
N GLN A 188 -5.73 -10.27 -0.53
CA GLN A 188 -4.47 -11.00 -0.36
C GLN A 188 -3.47 -10.61 -1.43
N HIS A 189 -2.19 -10.75 -1.11
CA HIS A 189 -1.09 -10.38 -2.01
C HIS A 189 -0.03 -11.48 -2.08
N LEU A 190 0.57 -11.68 -3.25
CA LEU A 190 1.72 -12.56 -3.42
C LEU A 190 2.96 -11.96 -2.74
N GLY A 191 3.65 -12.76 -1.94
CA GLY A 191 4.86 -12.37 -1.23
C GLY A 191 6.07 -13.29 -1.51
N PRO A 192 7.29 -12.82 -1.27
CA PRO A 192 8.55 -13.55 -1.50
C PRO A 192 8.83 -14.70 -0.51
N GLN A 193 7.84 -15.12 0.29
CA GLN A 193 7.91 -16.33 1.12
C GLN A 193 7.80 -17.61 0.26
N PRO A 194 8.22 -18.79 0.76
CA PRO A 194 7.99 -20.09 0.13
C PRO A 194 6.55 -20.28 -0.34
N ALA A 195 6.42 -20.89 -1.53
CA ALA A 195 5.15 -21.12 -2.20
C ALA A 195 4.11 -21.79 -1.29
N GLY A 196 2.97 -21.13 -1.11
CA GLY A 196 1.83 -21.64 -0.35
C GLY A 196 1.84 -21.40 1.17
N LEU A 197 2.85 -20.73 1.73
CA LEU A 197 2.74 -20.20 3.09
C LEU A 197 1.75 -19.04 3.15
N ILE A 198 0.95 -18.96 4.21
CA ILE A 198 -0.01 -17.89 4.45
C ILE A 198 0.47 -17.05 5.63
N SER A 199 0.64 -15.74 5.45
CA SER A 199 1.32 -14.88 6.43
C SER A 199 0.41 -13.74 6.91
N HIS A 200 0.12 -13.72 8.21
CA HIS A 200 -0.88 -12.85 8.85
C HIS A 200 -0.29 -11.82 9.81
N ARG A 201 -0.94 -10.65 9.88
CA ARG A 201 -0.62 -9.60 10.86
C ARG A 201 -1.84 -8.76 11.22
N ALA A 202 -2.12 -8.64 12.51
CA ALA A 202 -3.15 -7.76 13.05
C ALA A 202 -2.61 -6.32 13.18
N GLY A 203 -3.46 -5.32 12.96
CA GLY A 203 -3.03 -3.93 12.91
C GLY A 203 -2.21 -3.63 11.64
N ILE A 204 -1.22 -2.75 11.76
CA ILE A 204 -0.39 -2.31 10.62
C ILE A 204 0.35 -3.50 10.00
N ILE A 205 0.05 -3.79 8.73
CA ILE A 205 0.71 -4.80 7.89
C ILE A 205 1.53 -4.18 6.75
N LEU A 206 1.08 -3.04 6.21
CA LEU A 206 1.80 -2.26 5.19
C LEU A 206 1.93 -0.80 5.61
N GLY A 207 3.00 -0.15 5.17
CA GLY A 207 3.28 1.26 5.44
C GLY A 207 2.53 2.23 4.52
N ALA A 208 2.45 3.48 4.94
CA ALA A 208 1.97 4.58 4.13
C ALA A 208 3.07 5.07 3.17
N ALA A 209 2.67 5.49 1.97
CA ALA A 209 3.53 6.16 0.99
C ALA A 209 2.83 7.40 0.44
N ASN A 210 3.60 8.47 0.21
CA ASN A 210 3.12 9.64 -0.50
C ASN A 210 4.23 10.16 -1.42
N ALA A 211 3.85 10.68 -2.59
CA ALA A 211 4.73 11.33 -3.53
C ALA A 211 4.30 12.78 -3.76
N TYR A 212 5.27 13.68 -3.71
CA TYR A 212 5.09 15.12 -3.80
C TYR A 212 5.89 15.69 -4.96
N ARG A 213 5.25 16.53 -5.77
CA ARG A 213 5.89 17.38 -6.78
C ARG A 213 6.02 18.78 -6.20
N VAL A 214 7.21 19.35 -6.30
CA VAL A 214 7.51 20.70 -5.80
C VAL A 214 8.06 21.54 -6.93
N ARG A 215 7.48 22.72 -7.14
CA ARG A 215 8.00 23.73 -8.06
C ARG A 215 8.42 24.97 -7.29
N ILE A 216 9.69 25.29 -7.42
CA ILE A 216 10.39 26.39 -6.76
C ILE A 216 10.52 27.53 -7.78
N HIS A 217 10.03 28.72 -7.41
CA HIS A 217 10.12 29.91 -8.24
C HIS A 217 11.28 30.80 -7.79
N GLY A 218 12.07 31.27 -8.75
CA GLY A 218 13.16 32.22 -8.55
C GLY A 218 13.05 33.40 -9.52
N GLU A 219 14.19 34.04 -9.78
CA GLU A 219 14.32 35.10 -10.80
C GLU A 219 15.59 34.83 -11.61
N GLY A 220 15.42 34.37 -12.86
CA GLY A 220 16.53 33.96 -13.71
C GLY A 220 17.36 35.11 -14.28
N GLY A 221 18.61 34.82 -14.66
CA GLY A 221 19.54 35.83 -15.18
C GLY A 221 20.90 35.30 -15.59
N HIS A 222 21.85 36.20 -15.85
CA HIS A 222 23.21 35.81 -16.21
C HIS A 222 24.01 35.46 -14.95
N ALA A 223 24.63 34.27 -14.91
CA ALA A 223 25.39 33.77 -13.76
C ALA A 223 26.62 34.61 -13.33
N SER A 224 27.00 35.65 -14.10
CA SER A 224 28.00 36.65 -13.69
C SER A 224 27.42 37.79 -12.82
N GLN A 225 26.09 37.86 -12.69
CA GLN A 225 25.34 38.89 -11.97
C GLN A 225 24.35 38.29 -10.96
N PRO A 226 24.75 37.35 -10.07
CA PRO A 226 23.83 36.65 -9.15
C PRO A 226 23.15 37.56 -8.11
N HIS A 227 23.54 38.85 -8.04
CA HIS A 227 22.92 39.87 -7.19
C HIS A 227 21.70 40.54 -7.84
N THR A 228 21.32 40.14 -9.07
CA THR A 228 20.09 40.58 -9.77
C THR A 228 19.19 39.39 -10.10
N THR A 229 19.23 38.35 -9.27
CA THR A 229 18.54 37.06 -9.47
C THR A 229 18.20 36.46 -8.11
N VAL A 230 17.20 35.57 -8.08
CA VAL A 230 16.96 34.63 -6.97
C VAL A 230 17.16 33.23 -7.54
N ASP A 231 18.21 32.54 -7.11
CA ASP A 231 18.64 31.27 -7.72
C ASP A 231 17.84 30.07 -7.16
N PRO A 232 16.94 29.44 -7.95
CA PRO A 232 16.13 28.33 -7.47
C PRO A 232 16.94 27.02 -7.41
N VAL A 233 18.12 26.93 -8.05
CA VAL A 233 19.05 25.80 -7.90
C VAL A 233 19.60 25.76 -6.48
N LEU A 234 19.96 26.93 -5.93
CA LEU A 234 20.42 27.06 -4.55
C LEU A 234 19.29 26.76 -3.56
N ILE A 235 18.08 27.26 -3.81
CA ILE A 235 16.89 26.92 -3.00
C ILE A 235 16.65 25.41 -3.00
N ALA A 236 16.67 24.77 -4.17
CA ALA A 236 16.49 23.32 -4.29
C ALA A 236 17.55 22.53 -3.51
N ALA A 237 18.83 22.90 -3.62
CA ALA A 237 19.92 22.27 -2.88
C ALA A 237 19.80 22.44 -1.35
N ASN A 238 19.35 23.62 -0.89
CA ASN A 238 19.07 23.88 0.52
C ASN A 238 17.90 23.02 1.02
N ILE A 239 16.79 22.94 0.26
CA ILE A 239 15.62 22.09 0.58
C ILE A 239 16.06 20.63 0.71
N VAL A 240 16.76 20.06 -0.29
CA VAL A 240 17.25 18.67 -0.26
C VAL A 240 18.08 18.42 1.02
N SER A 241 18.98 19.34 1.35
CA SER A 241 19.83 19.25 2.54
C SER A 241 19.04 19.37 3.85
N ARG A 242 18.04 20.26 3.88
CA ARG A 242 17.23 20.57 5.06
C ARG A 242 16.23 19.46 5.40
N LEU A 243 15.64 18.81 4.39
CA LEU A 243 14.70 17.70 4.57
C LEU A 243 15.33 16.50 5.31
N GLN A 244 16.64 16.29 5.19
CA GLN A 244 17.36 15.26 5.95
C GLN A 244 17.30 15.51 7.48
N GLY A 245 17.12 16.77 7.89
CA GLY A 245 16.89 17.15 9.27
C GLY A 245 15.56 16.66 9.84
N VAL A 246 14.55 16.41 9.00
CA VAL A 246 13.23 15.95 9.43
C VAL A 246 13.34 14.52 9.98
N VAL A 247 13.72 13.56 9.15
CA VAL A 247 13.87 12.15 9.55
C VAL A 247 14.91 12.01 10.68
N SER A 248 16.02 12.75 10.61
CA SER A 248 17.09 12.57 11.60
C SER A 248 16.86 13.27 12.94
N ARG A 249 16.12 14.40 13.01
CA ARG A 249 15.98 15.24 14.23
C ARG A 249 14.54 15.47 14.71
N GLU A 250 13.54 15.28 13.85
CA GLU A 250 12.14 15.58 14.18
C GLU A 250 11.30 14.30 14.37
N ILE A 251 11.64 13.20 13.68
CA ILE A 251 11.03 11.88 13.90
C ILE A 251 11.66 11.18 15.12
N SER A 252 10.88 10.38 15.85
CA SER A 252 11.36 9.55 16.95
C SER A 252 12.30 8.44 16.45
N PRO A 253 13.45 8.16 17.09
CA PRO A 253 14.33 7.06 16.72
C PRO A 253 13.73 5.65 16.85
N SER A 254 12.52 5.51 17.39
CA SER A 254 11.76 4.25 17.47
C SER A 254 10.68 4.12 16.39
N GLU A 255 10.51 5.12 15.53
CA GLU A 255 9.53 5.14 14.44
C GLU A 255 10.23 4.93 13.10
N MET A 256 9.54 4.27 12.15
CA MET A 256 10.02 4.15 10.78
C MET A 256 9.57 5.35 9.96
N ALA A 257 10.55 6.05 9.38
CA ALA A 257 10.34 7.12 8.41
C ALA A 257 11.41 7.07 7.30
N VAL A 258 10.98 7.23 6.06
CA VAL A 258 11.86 7.48 4.90
C VAL A 258 11.41 8.77 4.23
N LEU A 259 12.36 9.60 3.82
CA LEU A 259 12.13 10.80 3.01
C LEU A 259 13.24 10.87 1.96
N THR A 260 12.89 10.60 0.71
CA THR A 260 13.81 10.55 -0.42
C THR A 260 13.44 11.62 -1.44
N VAL A 261 14.38 12.50 -1.80
CA VAL A 261 14.20 13.37 -2.97
C VAL A 261 14.69 12.60 -4.20
N GLY A 262 13.76 12.01 -4.95
CA GLY A 262 14.07 11.13 -6.09
C GLY A 262 14.48 11.88 -7.35
N ARG A 263 13.99 13.12 -7.52
CA ARG A 263 14.28 13.96 -8.70
C ARG A 263 14.65 15.38 -8.27
N ILE A 264 15.62 15.97 -8.97
CA ILE A 264 15.93 17.40 -8.94
C ILE A 264 16.26 17.85 -10.37
N GLN A 265 15.60 18.90 -10.85
CA GLN A 265 15.79 19.43 -12.21
C GLN A 265 15.70 20.96 -12.23
N ALA A 266 16.74 21.61 -12.75
CA ALA A 266 16.77 23.06 -12.92
C ALA A 266 17.83 23.47 -13.98
N GLY A 267 17.61 24.60 -14.66
CA GLY A 267 18.59 25.19 -15.57
C GLY A 267 18.69 24.53 -16.95
N THR A 268 19.46 25.18 -17.83
CA THR A 268 19.73 24.70 -19.21
C THR A 268 21.18 24.89 -19.66
N LYS A 269 21.92 25.86 -19.10
CA LYS A 269 23.33 26.16 -19.42
C LYS A 269 24.05 26.72 -18.19
N ALA A 270 25.31 26.34 -18.00
CA ALA A 270 26.12 26.70 -16.83
C ALA A 270 26.41 28.22 -16.66
N ASN A 271 26.04 29.07 -17.61
CA ASN A 271 26.19 30.53 -17.52
C ASN A 271 24.87 31.30 -17.31
N ILE A 272 23.75 30.58 -17.11
CA ILE A 272 22.40 31.10 -16.90
C ILE A 272 21.86 30.56 -15.57
N ILE A 273 21.41 31.46 -14.70
CA ILE A 273 20.61 31.12 -13.51
C ILE A 273 19.15 30.98 -14.00
N PRO A 274 18.46 29.86 -13.74
CA PRO A 274 17.07 29.66 -14.14
C PRO A 274 16.09 30.48 -13.28
N ASP A 275 14.87 30.62 -13.78
CA ASP A 275 13.71 31.19 -13.11
C ASP A 275 12.89 30.14 -12.32
N GLU A 276 13.10 28.84 -12.54
CA GLU A 276 12.46 27.76 -11.78
C GLU A 276 13.34 26.53 -11.55
N ALA A 277 12.98 25.75 -10.52
CA ALA A 277 13.51 24.42 -10.22
C ALA A 277 12.39 23.47 -9.78
N TYR A 278 12.55 22.18 -10.06
CA TYR A 278 11.59 21.12 -9.73
C TYR A 278 12.23 20.06 -8.85
N LEU A 279 11.48 19.58 -7.85
CA LEU A 279 11.80 18.40 -7.05
C LEU A 279 10.65 17.40 -7.09
N GLU A 280 10.96 16.11 -7.00
CA GLU A 280 9.98 15.09 -6.60
C GLU A 280 10.49 14.34 -5.36
N ILE A 281 9.60 14.19 -4.38
CA ILE A 281 9.90 13.71 -3.04
C ILE A 281 8.98 12.53 -2.75
N SER A 282 9.52 11.40 -2.30
CA SER A 282 8.74 10.25 -1.84
C SER A 282 8.98 9.99 -0.36
N THR A 283 7.92 9.66 0.37
CA THR A 283 7.97 9.30 1.80
C THR A 283 7.53 7.87 2.03
N ARG A 284 8.00 7.25 3.12
CA ARG A 284 7.41 6.05 3.72
C ARG A 284 7.27 6.22 5.23
N ALA A 285 6.24 5.63 5.83
CA ALA A 285 6.08 5.56 7.28
C ALA A 285 5.28 4.31 7.69
N LEU A 286 5.56 3.75 8.87
CA LEU A 286 4.77 2.66 9.49
C LEU A 286 3.76 3.19 10.53
N ASN A 287 3.39 4.47 10.45
CA ASN A 287 2.56 5.18 11.41
C ASN A 287 1.96 6.42 10.74
N GLU A 288 0.64 6.58 10.77
CA GLU A 288 -0.03 7.72 10.13
C GLU A 288 0.42 9.06 10.70
N ASN A 289 0.64 9.16 12.02
CA ASN A 289 1.14 10.39 12.64
C ASN A 289 2.52 10.79 12.09
N VAL A 290 3.33 9.81 11.66
CA VAL A 290 4.65 10.03 11.06
C VAL A 290 4.52 10.40 9.59
N ALA A 291 3.61 9.78 8.83
CA ALA A 291 3.30 10.22 7.46
C ALA A 291 2.81 11.68 7.43
N ASP A 292 1.89 12.00 8.34
CA ASP A 292 1.28 13.31 8.56
C ASP A 292 2.32 14.35 9.05
N GLN A 293 3.30 13.93 9.87
CA GLN A 293 4.45 14.76 10.26
C GLN A 293 5.41 15.00 9.09
N LEU A 294 5.68 14.01 8.24
CA LEU A 294 6.54 14.14 7.06
C LEU A 294 5.92 15.11 6.04
N GLU A 295 4.62 15.02 5.76
CA GLU A 295 3.89 15.95 4.87
C GLU A 295 4.03 17.41 5.35
N LYS A 296 3.68 17.65 6.62
CA LYS A 296 3.74 18.98 7.26
C LYS A 296 5.17 19.51 7.40
N ALA A 297 6.17 18.62 7.44
CA ALA A 297 7.58 18.99 7.44
C ALA A 297 8.10 19.33 6.04
N ILE A 298 7.67 18.61 5.00
CA ILE A 298 8.01 18.92 3.60
C ILE A 298 7.52 20.32 3.25
N GLU A 299 6.23 20.63 3.47
CA GLU A 299 5.70 21.96 3.14
C GLU A 299 6.44 23.07 3.91
N ARG A 300 6.60 22.91 5.23
CA ARG A 300 7.32 23.87 6.09
C ARG A 300 8.74 24.12 5.62
N VAL A 301 9.50 23.08 5.28
CA VAL A 301 10.89 23.22 4.82
C VAL A 301 10.95 23.88 3.46
N VAL A 302 10.11 23.46 2.52
CA VAL A 302 10.04 24.01 1.16
C VAL A 302 9.72 25.51 1.18
N ARG A 303 8.72 25.94 1.95
CA ARG A 303 8.37 27.37 2.11
C ARG A 303 9.48 28.14 2.84
N ALA A 304 10.05 27.59 3.90
CA ALA A 304 11.08 28.27 4.70
C ALA A 304 12.37 28.57 3.91
N GLU A 305 12.88 27.61 3.12
CA GLU A 305 14.12 27.81 2.34
C GLU A 305 13.90 28.76 1.14
N ALA A 306 12.71 28.75 0.53
CA ALA A 306 12.31 29.72 -0.50
C ALA A 306 12.24 31.14 0.08
N ALA A 307 11.58 31.32 1.22
CA ALA A 307 11.48 32.60 1.91
C ALA A 307 12.84 33.11 2.43
N ALA A 308 13.68 32.23 2.99
CA ALA A 308 15.03 32.57 3.45
C ALA A 308 15.95 33.03 2.30
N SER A 309 15.70 32.55 1.08
CA SER A 309 16.44 32.92 -0.12
C SER A 309 15.83 34.14 -0.87
N GLY A 310 14.71 34.68 -0.38
CA GLY A 310 14.08 35.87 -0.96
C GLY A 310 13.21 35.63 -2.19
N ALA A 311 12.66 34.42 -2.38
CA ALA A 311 11.78 34.11 -3.51
C ALA A 311 10.55 35.04 -3.55
N GLY A 312 10.34 35.71 -4.70
CA GLY A 312 9.21 36.63 -4.90
C GLY A 312 7.84 35.97 -5.05
N ARG A 313 7.79 34.63 -5.05
CA ARG A 313 6.58 33.80 -5.12
C ARG A 313 6.74 32.59 -4.20
N GLU A 314 5.67 32.23 -3.51
CA GLU A 314 5.58 30.97 -2.76
C GLU A 314 5.77 29.76 -3.69
N PRO A 315 6.48 28.70 -3.25
CA PRO A 315 6.58 27.45 -4.00
C PRO A 315 5.23 26.72 -4.06
N GLU A 316 5.03 26.00 -5.16
CA GLU A 316 3.92 25.07 -5.37
C GLU A 316 4.34 23.69 -4.81
N VAL A 317 3.50 23.08 -3.97
CA VAL A 317 3.69 21.73 -3.41
C VAL A 317 2.40 20.95 -3.65
N GLU A 318 2.52 19.83 -4.37
CA GLU A 318 1.40 19.00 -4.82
C GLU A 318 1.66 17.55 -4.39
N ARG A 319 0.78 16.96 -3.58
CA ARG A 319 0.77 15.50 -3.34
C ARG A 319 0.00 14.85 -4.49
N PHE A 320 0.70 14.15 -5.37
CA PHE A 320 0.11 13.63 -6.62
C PHE A 320 -0.13 12.10 -6.60
N GLN A 321 0.37 11.40 -5.58
CA GLN A 321 0.16 9.97 -5.36
C GLN A 321 0.25 9.68 -3.86
N GLY A 322 -0.55 8.75 -3.33
CA GLY A 322 -0.29 8.20 -1.99
C GLY A 322 -1.45 7.47 -1.31
N SER A 323 -1.07 6.51 -0.46
CA SER A 323 -1.97 5.74 0.39
C SER A 323 -1.50 5.73 1.85
N GLY A 324 -2.44 5.50 2.76
CA GLY A 324 -2.20 5.37 4.20
C GLY A 324 -1.59 4.02 4.57
N VAL A 325 -1.47 3.75 5.87
CA VAL A 325 -1.06 2.42 6.35
C VAL A 325 -2.19 1.41 6.12
N THR A 326 -1.86 0.19 5.68
CA THR A 326 -2.85 -0.90 5.71
C THR A 326 -2.87 -1.46 7.13
N HIS A 327 -3.94 -1.18 7.86
CA HIS A 327 -4.15 -1.55 9.26
C HIS A 327 -5.34 -2.51 9.38
N ASN A 328 -5.05 -3.81 9.34
CA ASN A 328 -6.06 -4.86 9.48
C ASN A 328 -6.79 -4.76 10.83
N ASP A 329 -8.10 -5.04 10.85
CA ASP A 329 -8.84 -5.12 12.12
C ASP A 329 -8.33 -6.31 12.95
N PRO A 330 -7.93 -6.12 14.23
CA PRO A 330 -7.36 -7.21 15.02
C PRO A 330 -8.31 -8.39 15.30
N THR A 331 -9.62 -8.15 15.37
CA THR A 331 -10.62 -9.21 15.58
C THR A 331 -10.79 -10.01 14.30
N ALA A 332 -11.06 -9.31 13.19
CA ALA A 332 -11.24 -9.91 11.88
C ALA A 332 -10.01 -10.70 11.43
N THR A 333 -8.80 -10.20 11.75
CA THR A 333 -7.54 -10.91 11.48
C THR A 333 -7.43 -12.20 12.28
N ALA A 334 -7.76 -12.19 13.58
CA ALA A 334 -7.71 -13.40 14.41
C ALA A 334 -8.70 -14.46 13.91
N ASP A 335 -9.88 -14.03 13.48
CA ASP A 335 -10.94 -14.87 12.91
C ASP A 335 -10.50 -15.52 11.58
N VAL A 336 -9.94 -14.75 10.64
CA VAL A 336 -9.43 -15.27 9.35
C VAL A 336 -8.17 -16.12 9.53
N ALA A 337 -7.22 -15.70 10.38
CA ALA A 337 -6.03 -16.47 10.68
C ALA A 337 -6.36 -17.81 11.34
N GLY A 338 -7.35 -17.84 12.25
CA GLY A 338 -7.86 -19.08 12.84
C GLY A 338 -8.52 -20.00 11.81
N ALA A 339 -9.27 -19.45 10.85
CA ALA A 339 -9.86 -20.22 9.77
C ALA A 339 -8.79 -20.80 8.81
N HIS A 340 -7.75 -20.03 8.47
CA HIS A 340 -6.61 -20.54 7.69
C HIS A 340 -5.84 -21.60 8.46
N LEU A 341 -5.57 -21.39 9.74
CA LEU A 341 -4.86 -22.36 10.60
C LEU A 341 -5.60 -23.69 10.69
N ALA A 342 -6.94 -23.66 10.78
CA ALA A 342 -7.78 -24.85 10.80
C ALA A 342 -7.87 -25.60 9.45
N TYR A 343 -7.41 -25.00 8.35
CA TYR A 343 -7.41 -25.61 7.01
C TYR A 343 -6.01 -26.03 6.54
N PHE A 344 -5.02 -25.15 6.65
CA PHE A 344 -3.64 -25.37 6.20
C PHE A 344 -2.72 -25.98 7.27
N GLY A 345 -3.04 -25.83 8.56
CA GLY A 345 -2.22 -26.29 9.67
C GLY A 345 -1.09 -25.34 10.09
N GLU A 346 -0.48 -25.61 11.23
CA GLU A 346 0.56 -24.77 11.87
C GLU A 346 1.84 -24.61 11.01
N GLU A 347 2.16 -25.59 10.16
CA GLU A 347 3.35 -25.54 9.29
C GLU A 347 3.22 -24.51 8.15
N TYR A 348 1.99 -24.12 7.79
CA TYR A 348 1.70 -23.29 6.62
C TYR A 348 1.14 -21.90 6.96
N VAL A 349 0.81 -21.61 8.22
CA VAL A 349 0.21 -20.32 8.64
C VAL A 349 1.10 -19.62 9.66
N ILE A 350 1.76 -18.55 9.24
CA ILE A 350 2.74 -17.82 10.04
C ILE A 350 2.26 -16.41 10.43
N HIS A 351 2.78 -15.90 11.54
CA HIS A 351 2.65 -14.49 11.90
C HIS A 351 3.83 -13.70 11.34
N LEU A 352 3.59 -12.56 10.67
CA LEU A 352 4.63 -11.61 10.28
C LEU A 352 5.04 -10.76 11.50
N PRO A 353 6.27 -10.88 12.04
CA PRO A 353 6.69 -10.16 13.25
C PRO A 353 6.79 -8.65 13.03
N ASP A 354 7.08 -8.24 11.80
CA ASP A 354 7.21 -6.86 11.34
C ASP A 354 6.20 -6.57 10.21
N PRO A 355 5.76 -5.32 10.02
CA PRO A 355 5.04 -4.91 8.83
C PRO A 355 6.00 -4.70 7.65
N SER A 356 5.49 -4.79 6.41
CA SER A 356 6.27 -4.44 5.22
C SER A 356 6.32 -2.92 5.01
N PRO A 357 7.44 -2.35 4.53
CA PRO A 357 7.54 -0.96 4.11
C PRO A 357 6.88 -0.67 2.74
N SER A 358 6.33 -1.69 2.06
CA SER A 358 5.45 -1.52 0.91
C SER A 358 4.18 -0.75 1.27
N THR A 359 3.47 -0.27 0.25
CA THR A 359 2.21 0.47 0.36
C THR A 359 1.22 -0.07 -0.67
N GLU A 360 -0.06 0.12 -0.39
CA GLU A 360 -1.20 -0.52 -1.03
C GLU A 360 -2.43 0.41 -0.87
N ASP A 361 -3.35 0.44 -1.83
CA ASP A 361 -4.56 1.28 -1.80
C ASP A 361 -5.84 0.58 -1.32
N PHE A 362 -5.83 -0.74 -1.16
CA PHE A 362 -6.89 -1.55 -0.56
C PHE A 362 -7.44 -0.98 0.76
N CYS A 363 -6.58 -0.34 1.58
CA CYS A 363 -6.99 0.28 2.84
C CYS A 363 -8.04 1.40 2.67
N ARG A 364 -8.16 2.01 1.47
CA ARG A 364 -9.20 2.99 1.12
C ARG A 364 -10.61 2.40 1.21
N PHE A 365 -10.81 1.12 0.85
CA PHE A 365 -12.11 0.46 0.96
C PHE A 365 -12.60 0.34 2.41
N GLY A 366 -11.69 0.36 3.40
CA GLY A 366 -12.04 0.43 4.82
C GLY A 366 -12.73 1.74 5.23
N LEU A 367 -12.71 2.77 4.37
CA LEU A 367 -13.23 4.12 4.63
C LEU A 367 -12.67 4.71 5.95
N PRO A 368 -11.34 4.92 6.07
CA PRO A 368 -10.69 5.26 7.34
C PRO A 368 -11.18 6.58 7.98
N ASP A 369 -11.69 7.52 7.18
CA ASP A 369 -12.25 8.79 7.65
C ASP A 369 -13.76 8.73 7.98
N ASP A 370 -14.44 7.59 7.76
CA ASP A 370 -15.86 7.40 8.07
C ASP A 370 -16.06 7.11 9.57
N PRO A 371 -17.09 7.66 10.24
CA PRO A 371 -17.38 7.37 11.65
C PRO A 371 -17.77 5.91 11.95
N GLN A 372 -17.99 5.08 10.93
CA GLN A 372 -18.23 3.64 10.99
C GLN A 372 -17.39 2.94 9.92
N PRO A 373 -16.05 2.87 10.08
CA PRO A 373 -15.16 2.27 9.09
C PRO A 373 -15.47 0.78 8.93
N ILE A 374 -15.18 0.23 7.76
CA ILE A 374 -15.43 -1.17 7.43
C ILE A 374 -14.21 -2.00 7.83
N PRO A 375 -14.35 -3.05 8.67
CA PRO A 375 -13.23 -3.87 9.06
C PRO A 375 -12.70 -4.65 7.85
N TYR A 376 -11.38 -4.80 7.78
CA TYR A 376 -10.73 -5.52 6.69
C TYR A 376 -9.58 -6.41 7.17
N VAL A 377 -9.27 -7.42 6.36
CA VAL A 377 -8.11 -8.30 6.54
C VAL A 377 -7.38 -8.44 5.21
N PHE A 378 -6.11 -8.09 5.23
CA PHE A 378 -5.15 -8.26 4.15
C PHE A 378 -4.05 -9.23 4.61
N TRP A 379 -3.70 -10.24 3.81
CA TRP A 379 -2.66 -11.22 4.15
C TRP A 379 -1.75 -11.53 2.96
N PHE A 380 -0.59 -12.12 3.23
CA PHE A 380 0.32 -12.56 2.17
C PHE A 380 0.19 -14.05 1.89
N VAL A 381 0.33 -14.41 0.62
CA VAL A 381 0.49 -15.78 0.11
C VAL A 381 1.90 -15.90 -0.46
N GLY A 382 2.72 -16.77 0.10
CA GLY A 382 4.07 -17.03 -0.39
C GLY A 382 4.04 -17.58 -1.81
N ALA A 383 4.93 -17.08 -2.66
CA ALA A 383 4.95 -17.33 -4.09
C ALA A 383 6.28 -17.93 -4.61
N THR A 384 7.35 -17.92 -3.82
CA THR A 384 8.69 -18.31 -4.29
C THR A 384 8.84 -19.83 -4.38
N PRO A 385 9.34 -20.39 -5.50
CA PRO A 385 9.61 -21.82 -5.63
C PRO A 385 10.52 -22.35 -4.52
N HIS A 386 10.23 -23.53 -3.98
CA HIS A 386 10.97 -24.09 -2.84
C HIS A 386 12.45 -24.35 -3.15
N ASP A 387 12.81 -24.73 -4.37
CA ASP A 387 14.20 -24.91 -4.80
C ASP A 387 14.95 -23.58 -4.91
N VAL A 388 14.29 -22.53 -5.39
CA VAL A 388 14.81 -21.15 -5.41
C VAL A 388 15.00 -20.62 -3.99
N TRP A 389 14.04 -20.85 -3.09
CA TRP A 389 14.14 -20.47 -1.68
C TRP A 389 15.22 -21.27 -0.92
N GLU A 390 15.36 -22.57 -1.17
CA GLU A 390 16.44 -23.33 -0.54
C GLU A 390 17.82 -22.99 -1.08
N SER A 391 17.90 -22.58 -2.35
CA SER A 391 19.14 -22.07 -2.96
C SER A 391 19.46 -20.61 -2.61
N ALA A 392 18.54 -19.88 -1.95
CA ALA A 392 18.73 -18.47 -1.62
C ALA A 392 19.78 -18.27 -0.52
N PRO A 393 20.78 -17.39 -0.71
CA PRO A 393 21.71 -16.98 0.34
C PRO A 393 20.99 -16.38 1.56
N GLY A 394 21.39 -16.82 2.76
CA GLY A 394 20.86 -16.36 4.04
C GLY A 394 20.70 -17.50 5.02
N ASP A 395 21.09 -17.28 6.28
CA ASP A 395 20.91 -18.26 7.36
C ASP A 395 19.53 -18.06 8.05
N THR A 396 18.92 -16.89 7.88
CA THR A 396 17.58 -16.54 8.36
C THR A 396 16.56 -16.40 7.22
N PRO A 397 15.23 -16.57 7.49
CA PRO A 397 14.19 -16.31 6.50
C PRO A 397 14.20 -14.88 5.94
N TYR A 398 14.56 -13.88 6.76
CA TYR A 398 14.65 -12.48 6.31
C TYR A 398 15.78 -12.27 5.29
N GLU A 399 16.93 -12.91 5.49
CA GLU A 399 18.04 -12.84 4.53
C GLU A 399 17.72 -13.59 3.23
N LYS A 400 17.14 -14.79 3.32
CA LYS A 400 16.66 -15.54 2.15
C LYS A 400 15.64 -14.72 1.34
N MET A 401 14.67 -14.12 2.02
CA MET A 401 13.66 -13.24 1.42
C MET A 401 14.26 -12.01 0.71
N GLY A 402 15.42 -11.51 1.18
CA GLY A 402 16.18 -10.45 0.53
C GLY A 402 17.02 -10.89 -0.69
N ASN A 403 17.10 -12.20 -0.98
CA ASN A 403 17.92 -12.76 -2.07
C ASN A 403 17.10 -13.53 -3.14
N VAL A 404 15.78 -13.61 -3.02
CA VAL A 404 14.87 -14.19 -4.02
C VAL A 404 14.22 -13.12 -4.89
N PRO A 405 13.76 -13.43 -6.12
CA PRO A 405 13.01 -12.46 -6.93
C PRO A 405 11.67 -12.09 -6.27
N SER A 406 11.59 -10.88 -5.73
CA SER A 406 10.40 -10.28 -5.13
C SER A 406 9.59 -9.45 -6.13
N ASN A 407 8.48 -8.89 -5.68
CA ASN A 407 7.58 -8.05 -6.46
C ASN A 407 8.33 -6.85 -7.11
N HIS A 408 7.84 -6.38 -8.26
CA HIS A 408 8.48 -5.40 -9.16
C HIS A 408 9.85 -5.84 -9.75
N SER A 409 10.31 -7.08 -9.51
CA SER A 409 11.49 -7.63 -10.18
C SER A 409 11.15 -8.12 -11.60
N PRO A 410 12.00 -7.88 -12.61
CA PRO A 410 11.81 -8.47 -13.95
C PRO A 410 12.01 -10.00 -13.96
N PHE A 411 12.46 -10.57 -12.84
CA PHE A 411 12.57 -12.02 -12.61
C PHE A 411 11.51 -12.56 -11.65
N PHE A 412 10.47 -11.77 -11.30
CA PHE A 412 9.37 -12.25 -10.46
C PHE A 412 8.61 -13.36 -11.18
N SER A 413 8.70 -14.59 -10.65
CA SER A 413 8.10 -15.78 -11.25
C SER A 413 7.48 -16.67 -10.15
N PRO A 414 6.19 -16.48 -9.82
CA PRO A 414 5.48 -17.31 -8.87
C PRO A 414 5.53 -18.80 -9.21
N ALA A 415 5.64 -19.65 -8.18
CA ALA A 415 5.53 -21.10 -8.29
C ALA A 415 4.07 -21.48 -8.60
N ARG A 416 3.73 -21.49 -9.89
CA ARG A 416 2.37 -21.44 -10.43
C ARG A 416 1.34 -22.27 -9.65
N GLU A 417 1.50 -23.59 -9.61
CA GLU A 417 0.52 -24.48 -8.97
C GLU A 417 0.37 -24.27 -7.45
N PRO A 418 1.41 -24.41 -6.60
CA PRO A 418 1.26 -24.23 -5.15
C PRO A 418 0.79 -22.82 -4.77
N THR A 419 1.25 -21.79 -5.47
CA THR A 419 0.87 -20.39 -5.20
C THR A 419 -0.62 -20.14 -5.50
N LEU A 420 -1.08 -20.52 -6.71
CA LEU A 420 -2.48 -20.34 -7.10
C LEU A 420 -3.42 -21.19 -6.25
N ARG A 421 -3.04 -22.43 -5.92
CA ARG A 421 -3.85 -23.30 -5.04
C ARG A 421 -3.99 -22.71 -3.64
N ALA A 422 -2.90 -22.20 -3.06
CA ALA A 422 -2.93 -21.59 -1.74
C ALA A 422 -3.74 -20.28 -1.72
N GLY A 423 -3.57 -19.40 -2.71
CA GLY A 423 -4.36 -18.16 -2.82
C GLY A 423 -5.85 -18.42 -3.07
N LEU A 424 -6.19 -19.39 -3.93
CA LEU A 424 -7.56 -19.82 -4.18
C LEU A 424 -8.21 -20.41 -2.93
N ALA A 425 -7.49 -21.26 -2.20
CA ALA A 425 -7.96 -21.84 -0.96
C ALA A 425 -8.10 -20.80 0.17
N ALA A 426 -7.10 -19.95 0.39
CA ALA A 426 -7.09 -18.94 1.44
C ALA A 426 -8.27 -17.96 1.27
N LEU A 427 -8.42 -17.35 0.10
CA LEU A 427 -9.52 -16.39 -0.15
C LEU A 427 -10.90 -17.05 -0.05
N THR A 428 -11.04 -18.33 -0.42
CA THR A 428 -12.29 -19.10 -0.21
C THR A 428 -12.54 -19.40 1.27
N VAL A 429 -11.52 -19.84 2.04
CA VAL A 429 -11.64 -20.11 3.48
C VAL A 429 -11.99 -18.83 4.25
N ALA A 430 -11.32 -17.72 3.93
CA ALA A 430 -11.60 -16.42 4.52
C ALA A 430 -13.06 -16.00 4.26
N ALA A 431 -13.57 -16.17 3.04
CA ALA A 431 -14.97 -15.90 2.73
C ALA A 431 -15.94 -16.80 3.54
N LEU A 432 -15.69 -18.11 3.58
CA LEU A 432 -16.53 -19.09 4.28
C LEU A 432 -16.47 -18.98 5.81
N SER A 433 -15.47 -18.29 6.37
CA SER A 433 -15.41 -18.00 7.81
C SER A 433 -16.52 -17.03 8.24
N TYR A 434 -16.87 -16.05 7.40
CA TYR A 434 -17.94 -15.08 7.65
C TYR A 434 -19.31 -15.54 7.14
N LEU A 435 -19.38 -16.14 5.95
CA LEU A 435 -20.65 -16.59 5.37
C LEU A 435 -21.28 -17.68 6.27
N GLY A 436 -22.58 -17.55 6.55
CA GLY A 436 -23.29 -18.46 7.47
C GLY A 436 -23.68 -19.77 6.81
N SER A 437 -24.02 -20.82 7.56
CA SER A 437 -24.47 -22.12 6.98
C SER A 437 -25.86 -22.58 7.48
N ASP A 438 -26.68 -21.65 7.95
CA ASP A 438 -28.01 -21.89 8.56
C ASP A 438 -29.14 -22.27 7.58
N ASN A 439 -28.81 -22.85 6.42
CA ASN A 439 -29.79 -23.42 5.48
C ASN A 439 -30.41 -24.76 5.97
N LYS A 440 -30.00 -25.27 7.15
CA LYS A 440 -30.50 -26.53 7.76
C LYS A 440 -31.90 -26.41 8.37
N ASN A 441 -32.87 -25.91 7.61
CA ASN A 441 -34.30 -26.05 7.92
C ASN A 441 -35.16 -26.32 6.65
N PRO A 442 -35.19 -27.56 6.14
CA PRO A 442 -35.93 -27.92 4.93
C PRO A 442 -37.45 -28.07 5.17
N SER A 443 -38.11 -27.07 5.77
CA SER A 443 -39.53 -27.19 6.19
C SER A 443 -40.42 -25.93 6.08
N ARG A 444 -40.35 -25.19 4.97
CA ARG A 444 -41.45 -24.28 4.55
C ARG A 444 -41.86 -24.46 3.08
N PRO A 445 -43.16 -24.62 2.77
CA PRO A 445 -43.63 -24.69 1.38
C PRO A 445 -43.41 -23.39 0.62
N ASN A 446 -43.09 -23.52 -0.66
CA ASN A 446 -42.90 -22.40 -1.58
C ASN A 446 -44.21 -21.59 -1.76
N VAL A 447 -44.18 -20.29 -1.47
CA VAL A 447 -45.28 -19.34 -1.72
C VAL A 447 -44.78 -18.27 -2.67
N ALA A 448 -45.13 -18.39 -3.95
CA ALA A 448 -44.73 -17.44 -4.97
C ALA A 448 -45.37 -16.05 -4.73
N PRO A 449 -44.62 -14.94 -4.88
CA PRO A 449 -45.16 -13.59 -4.75
C PRO A 449 -46.02 -13.24 -5.97
N VAL A 450 -47.35 -13.42 -5.84
CA VAL A 450 -48.32 -12.89 -6.79
C VAL A 450 -48.45 -11.38 -6.60
N GLY A 451 -47.67 -10.61 -7.37
CA GLY A 451 -47.74 -9.15 -7.36
C GLY A 451 -49.06 -8.62 -7.98
N PRO A 452 -49.66 -7.54 -7.41
CA PRO A 452 -50.74 -6.82 -8.07
C PRO A 452 -50.17 -5.84 -9.11
N ALA A 453 -50.72 -5.85 -10.33
CA ALA A 453 -50.30 -4.93 -11.38
C ALA A 453 -50.74 -3.49 -11.11
N PHE A 454 -49.85 -2.52 -11.32
CA PHE A 454 -50.20 -1.10 -11.32
C PHE A 454 -50.92 -0.73 -12.63
N VAL A 455 -52.18 -0.34 -12.53
CA VAL A 455 -52.93 0.37 -13.58
C VAL A 455 -53.54 1.61 -12.94
N GLY A 456 -53.17 2.79 -13.44
CA GLY A 456 -53.54 4.08 -12.83
C GLY A 456 -55.00 4.47 -13.06
N PRO A 457 -55.64 5.22 -12.12
CA PRO A 457 -57.00 5.72 -12.27
C PRO A 457 -57.07 7.23 -12.55
N ASP A 458 -57.94 7.64 -13.49
CA ASP A 458 -58.99 8.67 -13.32
C ASP A 458 -59.87 8.73 -14.60
N PRO A 459 -61.08 9.35 -14.63
CA PRO A 459 -61.96 9.72 -13.52
C PRO A 459 -63.36 9.11 -13.59
N THR A 460 -64.07 9.14 -12.45
CA THR A 460 -65.49 9.54 -12.22
C THR A 460 -66.08 8.80 -11.01
N GLY A 461 -67.09 9.37 -10.30
CA GLY A 461 -67.95 8.55 -9.44
C GLY A 461 -68.33 9.00 -8.01
N VAL A 462 -68.23 10.29 -7.66
CA VAL A 462 -69.15 11.03 -6.76
C VAL A 462 -69.96 10.26 -5.67
N ALA A 463 -69.66 10.59 -4.40
CA ALA A 463 -70.58 10.77 -3.25
C ALA A 463 -70.90 9.66 -2.19
N ASP A 464 -70.61 10.06 -0.94
CA ASP A 464 -71.40 9.98 0.32
C ASP A 464 -71.25 8.77 1.31
N PRO A 465 -71.15 9.01 2.64
CA PRO A 465 -70.81 7.97 3.64
C PRO A 465 -71.91 7.65 4.68
N ARG A 466 -71.60 6.67 5.57
CA ARG A 466 -72.09 6.52 6.97
C ARG A 466 -70.96 5.83 7.78
N ALA A 467 -70.58 6.24 8.99
CA ALA A 467 -71.33 6.27 10.27
C ALA A 467 -71.73 4.85 10.76
N THR A 468 -71.55 4.40 12.01
CA THR A 468 -70.95 4.92 13.28
C THR A 468 -70.68 3.68 14.22
N THR A 469 -70.21 3.68 15.48
CA THR A 469 -70.21 4.65 16.61
C THR A 469 -69.23 4.20 17.72
N GLY A 470 -68.59 5.13 18.46
CA GLY A 470 -68.05 4.92 19.83
C GLY A 470 -66.72 4.14 19.97
N GLU A 471 -65.97 4.24 21.08
CA GLU A 471 -66.00 5.13 22.27
C GLU A 471 -64.53 5.55 22.60
N GLY A 472 -64.26 6.64 23.34
CA GLY A 472 -63.90 6.60 24.78
C GLY A 472 -62.51 5.99 25.02
N GLU A 473 -61.48 6.65 25.57
CA GLU A 473 -61.44 7.71 26.60
C GLU A 473 -60.38 8.82 26.34
N GLN A 474 -60.21 9.77 27.28
CA GLN A 474 -59.29 10.92 27.22
C GLN A 474 -58.53 11.12 28.56
N TYR A 475 -57.62 12.12 28.58
CA TYR A 475 -56.73 12.61 29.67
C TYR A 475 -55.40 11.85 29.79
N THR A 476 -54.23 12.39 29.42
CA THR A 476 -53.62 13.75 29.45
C THR A 476 -53.32 14.33 30.83
N SER A 477 -52.02 14.39 31.16
CA SER A 477 -51.41 15.46 31.96
C SER A 477 -49.90 15.52 31.70
N VAL A 478 -49.34 16.74 31.71
CA VAL A 478 -47.95 17.12 31.42
C VAL A 478 -47.63 18.26 32.40
N PRO A 479 -46.46 18.31 33.07
CA PRO A 479 -45.46 19.32 32.68
C PRO A 479 -43.96 18.99 32.91
N GLU A 480 -43.15 19.48 31.96
CA GLU A 480 -41.89 20.24 32.11
C GLU A 480 -40.66 19.68 32.85
N GLY A 481 -39.47 19.90 32.24
CA GLY A 481 -38.16 19.69 32.88
C GLY A 481 -36.99 19.66 31.89
N THR A 482 -36.50 20.82 31.42
CA THR A 482 -35.43 20.91 30.40
C THR A 482 -34.22 21.72 30.86
N PRO A 483 -33.02 21.14 30.79
CA PRO A 483 -31.76 21.83 30.49
C PRO A 483 -31.16 21.29 29.17
N GLY A 484 -30.28 21.98 28.44
CA GLY A 484 -29.70 23.31 28.64
C GLY A 484 -28.38 23.39 27.86
N VAL A 485 -28.36 24.10 26.72
CA VAL A 485 -27.23 24.11 25.77
C VAL A 485 -26.28 25.29 26.08
N PRO A 486 -24.94 25.11 26.07
CA PRO A 486 -23.98 26.19 26.30
C PRO A 486 -23.69 27.01 25.03
N GLU A 487 -23.46 28.32 25.20
CA GLU A 487 -22.96 29.24 24.16
C GLU A 487 -21.42 29.37 24.20
N PRO A 488 -20.77 29.75 23.08
CA PRO A 488 -19.31 29.91 22.99
C PRO A 488 -18.80 31.23 23.58
N VAL A 489 -17.48 31.30 23.82
CA VAL A 489 -16.79 32.40 24.54
C VAL A 489 -16.30 33.50 23.58
N GLU A 490 -16.44 34.77 24.00
CA GLU A 490 -15.95 35.94 23.25
C GLU A 490 -14.42 36.06 23.22
N THR A 491 -13.90 36.72 22.17
CA THR A 491 -12.55 37.31 22.14
C THR A 491 -12.63 38.77 21.66
N PRO A 492 -11.76 39.68 22.14
CA PRO A 492 -12.02 41.11 22.07
C PRO A 492 -11.67 41.75 20.73
N SER A 493 -12.50 42.70 20.30
CA SER A 493 -12.25 43.55 19.14
C SER A 493 -11.36 44.76 19.48
N PHE A 494 -10.61 45.25 18.48
CA PHE A 494 -9.92 46.54 18.52
C PHE A 494 -10.75 47.63 17.81
N SER A 495 -10.65 48.86 18.32
CA SER A 495 -11.50 50.00 17.93
C SER A 495 -11.03 50.74 16.67
N GLN A 496 -11.98 51.13 15.82
CA GLN A 496 -11.82 52.25 14.88
C GLN A 496 -12.26 53.57 15.54
N GLU A 497 -11.71 54.70 15.09
CA GLU A 497 -12.19 56.05 15.39
C GLU A 497 -12.68 56.78 14.11
N ASP A 498 -13.52 57.80 14.30
CA ASP A 498 -14.36 58.45 13.28
C ASP A 498 -13.67 59.64 12.53
N PRO A 499 -14.27 60.24 11.47
CA PRO A 499 -13.49 60.83 10.37
C PRO A 499 -13.77 62.32 9.98
N GLY A 500 -13.04 62.81 8.98
CA GLY A 500 -13.47 63.85 8.01
C GLY A 500 -12.74 65.20 8.07
N PRO A 501 -13.14 66.22 7.25
CA PRO A 501 -14.17 66.14 6.17
C PRO A 501 -13.87 66.96 4.87
N VAL A 502 -14.66 66.70 3.80
CA VAL A 502 -14.90 67.50 2.54
C VAL A 502 -13.69 67.86 1.62
N GLU A 503 -13.81 68.20 0.31
CA GLU A 503 -14.95 68.60 -0.58
C GLU A 503 -15.06 67.76 -1.90
N ASN A 504 -16.15 67.98 -2.66
CA ASN A 504 -16.51 67.30 -3.93
C ASN A 504 -16.24 68.15 -5.19
N HIS A 505 -16.17 67.53 -6.38
CA HIS A 505 -16.82 67.99 -7.64
C HIS A 505 -16.89 66.84 -8.69
N ALA A 506 -17.68 66.98 -9.77
CA ALA A 506 -18.34 65.82 -10.40
C ALA A 506 -18.47 65.75 -11.96
N GLU A 507 -18.38 64.51 -12.46
CA GLU A 507 -19.07 63.84 -13.59
C GLU A 507 -18.77 64.11 -15.11
N PRO A 508 -19.08 63.13 -16.03
CA PRO A 508 -18.43 62.93 -17.35
C PRO A 508 -19.38 63.15 -18.58
N PRO A 509 -19.78 62.22 -19.53
CA PRO A 509 -19.61 60.76 -19.77
C PRO A 509 -19.06 60.41 -21.19
N SER A 510 -19.55 59.32 -21.83
CA SER A 510 -19.44 58.95 -23.28
C SER A 510 -18.15 58.23 -23.74
N SER A 511 -18.12 57.27 -24.70
CA SER A 511 -19.14 56.38 -25.33
C SER A 511 -18.51 55.30 -26.24
N ALA A 512 -19.16 54.14 -26.43
CA ALA A 512 -18.84 53.08 -27.43
C ALA A 512 -19.78 53.13 -28.68
N PRO A 513 -19.60 52.30 -29.75
CA PRO A 513 -20.21 50.95 -29.83
C PRO A 513 -19.44 49.90 -30.71
N VAL A 514 -20.12 48.85 -31.25
CA VAL A 514 -19.56 47.53 -31.66
C VAL A 514 -20.08 46.96 -33.02
N GLY A 515 -19.26 46.14 -33.72
CA GLY A 515 -19.65 45.07 -34.69
C GLY A 515 -19.72 45.43 -36.20
N PRO A 516 -19.97 44.49 -37.16
CA PRO A 516 -20.16 43.02 -37.09
C PRO A 516 -19.31 42.19 -38.16
N PRO A 517 -19.57 40.89 -38.52
CA PRO A 517 -18.58 39.96 -39.15
C PRO A 517 -18.83 39.46 -40.61
N VAL A 518 -17.87 38.68 -41.19
CA VAL A 518 -17.96 37.91 -42.47
C VAL A 518 -17.17 36.57 -42.40
N VAL A 519 -17.34 35.64 -43.36
CA VAL A 519 -16.98 34.20 -43.32
C VAL A 519 -16.14 33.71 -44.54
N ALA A 520 -15.19 32.78 -44.29
CA ALA A 520 -14.50 31.81 -45.19
C ALA A 520 -13.72 32.27 -46.46
N GLY A 521 -12.58 31.62 -46.73
CA GLY A 521 -11.80 31.80 -47.98
C GLY A 521 -10.47 31.01 -48.04
N SER A 522 -10.44 30.00 -48.91
CA SER A 522 -9.40 28.99 -49.16
C SER A 522 -8.03 29.43 -49.75
N MET A 523 -7.01 28.58 -49.51
CA MET A 523 -5.93 28.11 -50.44
C MET A 523 -4.63 28.92 -50.69
N GLU A 524 -3.54 28.12 -50.65
CA GLU A 524 -2.33 28.09 -51.49
C GLU A 524 -1.10 29.01 -51.25
N VAL A 525 0.02 28.53 -51.79
CA VAL A 525 1.43 28.92 -51.54
C VAL A 525 1.94 29.83 -52.69
N PRO A 526 3.12 30.47 -52.54
CA PRO A 526 4.25 29.95 -53.33
C PRO A 526 5.64 30.04 -52.66
N SER A 527 6.56 29.22 -53.17
CA SER A 527 8.01 29.26 -52.93
C SER A 527 8.73 30.35 -53.76
N TYR A 528 9.98 30.67 -53.42
CA TYR A 528 10.97 31.22 -54.37
C TYR A 528 12.42 30.86 -53.98
N GLU A 529 13.34 30.93 -54.95
CA GLU A 529 14.69 30.32 -54.93
C GLU A 529 15.86 31.29 -54.63
N ASP A 530 17.05 30.72 -54.39
CA ASP A 530 18.37 31.36 -54.16
C ASP A 530 19.06 31.87 -55.46
N PRO A 531 20.03 32.80 -55.35
CA PRO A 531 21.26 32.60 -56.14
C PRO A 531 22.62 33.04 -55.51
N LEU A 532 23.47 32.03 -55.24
CA LEU A 532 24.85 31.84 -55.78
C LEU A 532 26.08 32.69 -55.33
N SER A 533 27.11 31.96 -54.86
CA SER A 533 28.59 32.20 -54.98
C SER A 533 29.21 33.42 -54.25
N GLY A 534 30.44 33.43 -53.71
CA GLY A 534 31.64 32.54 -53.65
C GLY A 534 32.88 33.42 -53.31
N PRO A 535 34.13 32.93 -53.05
CA PRO A 535 34.70 31.60 -53.21
C PRO A 535 35.37 31.02 -51.91
N GLN A 536 36.40 30.16 -52.05
CA GLN A 536 36.92 29.20 -51.05
C GLN A 536 38.27 29.59 -50.40
N GLU A 537 38.61 28.99 -49.24
CA GLU A 537 39.97 28.48 -48.95
C GLU A 537 39.95 27.35 -47.87
N THR A 538 40.76 26.29 -48.07
CA THR A 538 40.97 25.06 -47.24
C THR A 538 42.35 24.45 -47.65
N PRO A 539 42.95 23.33 -47.11
CA PRO A 539 42.37 22.24 -46.28
C PRO A 539 43.28 21.45 -45.25
N PHE A 540 42.64 20.47 -44.56
CA PHE A 540 43.16 19.20 -43.95
C PHE A 540 44.01 19.19 -42.66
N PRO A 541 44.13 18.03 -41.95
CA PRO A 541 43.31 16.77 -41.94
C PRO A 541 42.54 16.59 -40.59
N SER A 542 41.49 15.80 -40.34
CA SER A 542 40.87 14.55 -40.88
C SER A 542 41.31 13.23 -40.19
N GLU A 543 40.43 12.67 -39.35
CA GLU A 543 40.40 11.27 -38.87
C GLU A 543 39.02 10.62 -39.21
N GLU A 544 38.89 9.30 -39.05
CA GLU A 544 37.89 8.46 -39.77
C GLU A 544 36.56 8.17 -39.02
N PRO A 545 35.43 7.97 -39.73
CA PRO A 545 34.20 7.39 -39.19
C PRO A 545 34.18 5.83 -39.30
N PRO A 546 33.36 5.13 -38.49
CA PRO A 546 33.37 3.66 -38.40
C PRO A 546 32.73 2.93 -39.59
N SER A 547 33.09 1.66 -39.74
CA SER A 547 32.75 0.79 -40.87
C SER A 547 31.41 0.04 -40.73
N ALA A 548 30.77 -0.23 -41.88
CA ALA A 548 29.52 -0.98 -41.97
C ALA A 548 29.74 -2.51 -41.88
N PRO A 549 28.75 -3.29 -41.38
CA PRO A 549 28.86 -4.74 -41.24
C PRO A 549 28.84 -5.48 -42.59
N GLN A 550 29.55 -6.60 -42.67
CA GLN A 550 29.61 -7.46 -43.87
C GLN A 550 28.52 -8.54 -43.88
N VAL A 551 28.02 -8.88 -45.07
CA VAL A 551 27.03 -9.93 -45.30
C VAL A 551 27.72 -11.30 -45.45
N GLY A 552 27.36 -12.25 -44.60
CA GLY A 552 27.73 -13.67 -44.73
C GLY A 552 26.76 -14.48 -45.62
N PRO A 553 27.18 -15.64 -46.16
CA PRO A 553 26.35 -16.45 -47.05
C PRO A 553 25.28 -17.27 -46.32
N ALA A 554 24.15 -17.50 -47.00
CA ALA A 554 23.03 -18.27 -46.46
C ALA A 554 23.28 -19.81 -46.47
N PRO A 555 22.82 -20.54 -45.44
CA PRO A 555 22.73 -22.01 -45.47
C PRO A 555 21.52 -22.48 -46.32
N ALA A 556 21.56 -23.74 -46.76
CA ALA A 556 20.54 -24.32 -47.65
C ALA A 556 19.33 -24.91 -46.92
N ALA A 557 18.16 -24.88 -47.58
CA ALA A 557 16.92 -25.45 -47.05
C ALA A 557 16.80 -26.97 -47.30
N PRO A 558 16.31 -27.76 -46.34
CA PRO A 558 15.78 -29.10 -46.56
C PRO A 558 14.26 -29.07 -46.84
N THR A 559 13.78 -29.96 -47.71
CA THR A 559 12.35 -30.10 -48.04
C THR A 559 11.75 -31.38 -47.44
N ALA A 560 10.76 -31.26 -46.56
CA ALA A 560 9.84 -32.33 -46.18
C ALA A 560 8.56 -31.75 -45.55
N ASP A 561 7.41 -32.33 -45.89
CA ASP A 561 6.11 -32.08 -45.24
C ASP A 561 5.86 -33.10 -44.09
N PRO A 562 4.91 -32.86 -43.16
CA PRO A 562 4.98 -33.37 -41.79
C PRO A 562 4.22 -34.67 -41.48
N GLU A 563 4.63 -35.33 -40.39
CA GLU A 563 3.88 -36.30 -39.58
C GLU A 563 4.19 -36.02 -38.08
N PRO A 564 3.32 -36.37 -37.10
CA PRO A 564 3.34 -35.78 -35.75
C PRO A 564 4.01 -36.65 -34.66
N TYR A 565 4.59 -36.01 -33.64
CA TYR A 565 5.02 -36.53 -32.31
C TYR A 565 5.61 -35.33 -31.51
N THR A 566 5.51 -35.15 -30.18
CA THR A 566 4.68 -35.72 -29.09
C THR A 566 4.61 -34.68 -27.96
N ALA A 567 3.67 -34.81 -27.02
CA ALA A 567 3.76 -34.14 -25.72
C ALA A 567 4.65 -34.98 -24.78
N ASP A 568 5.74 -34.39 -24.28
CA ASP A 568 6.61 -34.92 -23.23
C ASP A 568 7.50 -33.77 -22.71
N ASN A 569 7.02 -33.01 -21.71
CA ASN A 569 7.90 -32.14 -20.90
C ASN A 569 7.33 -31.69 -19.53
N ASP A 570 6.07 -32.00 -19.20
CA ASP A 570 5.38 -31.55 -17.98
C ASP A 570 5.62 -32.45 -16.74
N ALA A 571 6.73 -33.19 -16.71
CA ALA A 571 6.90 -34.37 -15.84
C ALA A 571 7.75 -34.17 -14.57
N TYR A 572 8.12 -32.94 -14.20
CA TYR A 572 9.09 -32.68 -13.13
C TYR A 572 8.59 -31.87 -11.92
N ASP A 573 7.52 -31.09 -12.02
CA ASP A 573 7.03 -30.26 -10.89
C ASP A 573 6.07 -31.01 -9.94
N SER A 574 5.36 -32.04 -10.42
CA SER A 574 4.22 -32.64 -9.71
C SER A 574 4.57 -33.58 -8.54
N ALA A 575 5.86 -33.81 -8.26
CA ALA A 575 6.31 -34.95 -7.45
C ALA A 575 6.35 -34.72 -5.92
N TYR A 576 6.26 -33.47 -5.44
CA TYR A 576 6.54 -33.15 -4.03
C TYR A 576 5.31 -32.86 -3.15
N LEU A 577 4.15 -32.54 -3.74
CA LEU A 577 2.93 -32.16 -2.99
C LEU A 577 1.77 -33.15 -3.15
N ALA A 578 1.84 -34.09 -4.10
CA ALA A 578 0.82 -35.11 -4.34
C ALA A 578 0.69 -36.18 -3.22
N SER A 579 1.45 -36.04 -2.13
CA SER A 579 1.52 -37.00 -1.01
C SER A 579 1.06 -36.44 0.34
N SER A 580 0.69 -35.15 0.42
CA SER A 580 0.60 -34.43 1.70
C SER A 580 -0.82 -34.30 2.27
N TRP A 581 -1.85 -34.73 1.54
CA TRP A 581 -3.26 -34.68 1.98
C TRP A 581 -3.76 -36.08 2.39
N PRO A 582 -3.82 -36.41 3.69
CA PRO A 582 -4.35 -37.70 4.13
C PRO A 582 -5.88 -37.75 3.93
N ALA A 583 -6.36 -38.75 3.20
CA ALA A 583 -7.78 -39.06 3.17
C ALA A 583 -8.24 -39.54 4.58
N PRO A 584 -9.43 -39.14 5.05
CA PRO A 584 -9.93 -39.58 6.36
C PRO A 584 -10.30 -41.08 6.35
N ASP A 585 -10.21 -41.68 7.54
CA ASP A 585 -10.56 -43.07 7.92
C ASP A 585 -9.52 -44.19 7.67
N GLU A 586 -8.55 -44.38 8.59
CA GLU A 586 -8.41 -45.61 9.40
C GLU A 586 -7.38 -45.44 10.56
N PRO A 587 -7.35 -46.33 11.60
CA PRO A 587 -6.70 -46.02 12.89
C PRO A 587 -5.20 -46.36 12.98
N PHE A 588 -4.50 -45.59 13.82
CA PHE A 588 -3.06 -45.71 14.09
C PHE A 588 -2.62 -47.08 14.63
N GLY A 589 -1.50 -47.57 14.09
CA GLY A 589 -0.62 -48.55 14.72
C GLY A 589 0.82 -48.03 14.71
N GLU A 590 1.48 -48.01 15.87
CA GLU A 590 2.84 -47.47 16.02
C GLU A 590 3.84 -48.18 15.10
N SER A 591 4.62 -47.41 14.34
CA SER A 591 5.73 -47.94 13.53
C SER A 591 7.08 -47.61 14.17
N THR A 592 8.11 -48.40 13.88
CA THR A 592 9.44 -48.35 14.52
C THR A 592 10.30 -47.13 14.11
N ARG A 593 9.67 -46.01 13.79
CA ARG A 593 10.33 -44.72 13.51
C ARG A 593 10.29 -43.79 14.73
N GLU A 594 9.31 -43.93 15.62
CA GLU A 594 9.23 -43.13 16.85
C GLU A 594 10.32 -43.49 17.88
N SER A 595 10.74 -44.76 17.95
CA SER A 595 11.81 -45.20 18.84
C SER A 595 13.12 -44.48 18.54
N ASP A 596 13.42 -44.35 17.26
CA ASP A 596 14.71 -43.91 16.77
C ASP A 596 14.78 -42.38 16.82
N ILE A 597 13.68 -41.68 16.49
CA ILE A 597 13.55 -40.22 16.68
C ILE A 597 13.66 -39.84 18.17
N ARG A 598 13.00 -40.58 19.09
CA ARG A 598 13.14 -40.31 20.54
C ARG A 598 14.57 -40.55 21.06
N SER A 599 15.34 -41.44 20.44
CA SER A 599 16.75 -41.64 20.79
C SER A 599 17.61 -40.44 20.35
N VAL A 600 17.45 -39.97 19.12
CA VAL A 600 18.22 -38.83 18.58
C VAL A 600 17.88 -37.53 19.30
N MET A 601 16.58 -37.26 19.52
CA MET A 601 16.14 -36.08 20.29
C MET A 601 16.71 -36.10 21.72
N GLY A 602 16.73 -37.26 22.38
CA GLY A 602 17.25 -37.40 23.75
C GLY A 602 18.76 -37.23 23.89
N GLU A 603 19.53 -37.44 22.82
CA GLU A 603 20.98 -37.15 22.78
C GLU A 603 21.22 -35.65 22.51
N GLN A 604 20.46 -35.02 21.61
CA GLN A 604 20.54 -33.57 21.36
C GLN A 604 20.08 -32.73 22.56
N ASP A 605 19.03 -33.14 23.28
CA ASP A 605 18.59 -32.49 24.53
C ASP A 605 19.66 -32.53 25.63
N GLN A 606 20.62 -33.46 25.58
CA GLN A 606 21.75 -33.52 26.51
C GLN A 606 22.92 -32.64 26.07
N GLU A 607 23.30 -32.65 24.78
CA GLU A 607 24.33 -31.72 24.29
C GLU A 607 23.92 -30.25 24.50
N ILE A 608 22.65 -29.90 24.23
CA ILE A 608 22.12 -28.54 24.47
C ILE A 608 22.07 -28.19 25.97
N GLN A 609 21.84 -29.15 26.87
CA GLN A 609 21.86 -28.89 28.32
C GLN A 609 23.27 -28.72 28.88
N ASP A 610 24.24 -29.50 28.41
CA ASP A 610 25.65 -29.37 28.81
C ASP A 610 26.27 -28.08 28.23
N GLU A 611 25.97 -27.73 26.98
CA GLU A 611 26.42 -26.47 26.35
C GLU A 611 25.81 -25.24 27.07
N TRP A 612 24.52 -25.28 27.42
CA TRP A 612 23.89 -24.25 28.24
C TRP A 612 24.46 -24.17 29.67
N LEU A 613 24.93 -25.29 30.24
CA LEU A 613 25.55 -25.30 31.57
C LEU A 613 26.94 -24.66 31.56
N ASP A 614 27.77 -24.92 30.54
CA ASP A 614 29.08 -24.28 30.40
C ASP A 614 28.94 -22.77 30.09
N ASP A 615 27.99 -22.36 29.23
CA ASP A 615 27.66 -20.93 29.00
C ASP A 615 27.25 -20.21 30.30
N LYS A 616 26.47 -20.87 31.16
CA LYS A 616 26.09 -20.32 32.49
C LYS A 616 27.23 -20.33 33.50
N ILE A 617 28.27 -21.15 33.31
CA ILE A 617 29.50 -21.10 34.10
C ILE A 617 30.33 -19.89 33.68
N ASP A 618 30.51 -19.62 32.38
CA ASP A 618 31.30 -18.48 31.91
C ASP A 618 30.60 -17.11 32.07
N GLU A 619 29.27 -17.03 31.99
CA GLU A 619 28.54 -15.84 32.48
C GLU A 619 28.81 -15.57 33.97
N SER A 620 28.95 -16.63 34.78
CA SER A 620 29.18 -16.49 36.22
C SER A 620 30.58 -15.98 36.55
N THR A 621 31.61 -16.41 35.81
CA THR A 621 32.99 -15.94 35.99
C THR A 621 33.14 -14.48 35.54
N LEU A 622 32.54 -14.11 34.41
CA LEU A 622 32.44 -12.71 33.95
C LEU A 622 31.78 -11.79 34.99
N SER A 623 30.75 -12.28 35.70
CA SER A 623 30.11 -11.51 36.78
C SER A 623 31.01 -11.29 37.99
N ALA A 624 31.88 -12.25 38.31
CA ALA A 624 32.81 -12.19 39.44
C ALA A 624 33.97 -11.21 39.18
N ASP A 625 34.53 -11.22 37.96
CA ASP A 625 35.59 -10.28 37.57
C ASP A 625 35.07 -8.84 37.45
N MET A 626 33.82 -8.64 36.98
CA MET A 626 33.15 -7.34 37.04
C MET A 626 32.92 -6.85 38.48
N ALA A 627 32.55 -7.75 39.41
CA ALA A 627 32.39 -7.39 40.81
C ALA A 627 33.72 -6.97 41.47
N ALA A 628 34.84 -7.63 41.11
CA ALA A 628 36.17 -7.27 41.59
C ALA A 628 36.63 -5.88 41.12
N ILE A 629 36.27 -5.49 39.89
CA ILE A 629 36.58 -4.17 39.33
C ILE A 629 35.73 -3.05 39.96
N MET A 630 34.48 -3.33 40.32
CA MET A 630 33.59 -2.37 40.98
C MET A 630 34.05 -1.99 42.40
N ASP A 631 34.67 -2.92 43.14
CA ASP A 631 35.09 -2.69 44.54
C ASP A 631 36.36 -1.81 44.66
N GLU A 632 37.14 -1.63 43.57
CA GLU A 632 38.27 -0.68 43.52
C GLU A 632 37.84 0.78 43.23
N VAL A 633 36.61 1.03 42.76
CA VAL A 633 36.16 2.37 42.31
C VAL A 633 34.92 2.83 43.10
N GLY A 634 35.16 3.36 44.30
CA GLY A 634 34.13 3.70 45.28
C GLY A 634 32.93 4.52 44.76
N ALA A 635 31.73 4.00 45.01
CA ALA A 635 30.48 4.47 44.39
C ALA A 635 29.93 5.83 44.89
N PRO A 636 29.22 6.59 44.03
CA PRO A 636 28.52 7.82 44.41
C PRO A 636 27.16 7.57 45.11
N PRO A 637 26.60 8.57 45.82
CA PRO A 637 25.36 8.42 46.59
C PRO A 637 24.07 8.42 45.73
N ALA A 638 23.05 7.71 46.21
CA ALA A 638 21.77 7.47 45.54
C ALA A 638 20.77 8.66 45.61
N PRO A 639 19.81 8.76 44.65
CA PRO A 639 18.78 9.81 44.63
C PRO A 639 17.65 9.59 45.67
N PRO A 640 16.87 10.64 46.01
CA PRO A 640 15.83 10.59 47.06
C PRO A 640 14.50 9.98 46.59
N GLY A 641 13.79 9.35 47.53
CA GLY A 641 12.43 8.80 47.33
C GLY A 641 11.28 9.81 47.50
N PRO A 642 10.02 9.35 47.32
CA PRO A 642 8.84 10.22 47.31
C PRO A 642 8.46 10.80 48.70
N PRO A 643 7.74 11.93 48.75
CA PRO A 643 7.49 12.67 49.98
C PRO A 643 6.40 12.05 50.86
N ALA A 644 6.61 12.07 52.19
CA ALA A 644 5.62 11.74 53.21
C ALA A 644 5.03 13.01 53.85
N THR A 645 3.83 12.89 54.43
CA THR A 645 3.10 14.00 55.07
C THR A 645 3.62 14.36 56.48
N PRO A 646 3.47 15.63 56.92
CA PRO A 646 3.86 16.14 58.25
C PRO A 646 2.85 15.71 59.36
N PRO A 647 3.09 15.93 60.69
CA PRO A 647 3.87 17.02 61.29
C PRO A 647 4.64 16.73 62.63
N ALA A 648 5.08 17.81 63.28
CA ALA A 648 5.72 17.94 64.61
C ALA A 648 7.18 17.43 64.72
N GLY A 649 8.08 18.06 65.50
CA GLY A 649 7.99 19.28 66.32
C GLY A 649 9.39 19.91 66.57
N PRO A 650 9.50 21.06 67.25
CA PRO A 650 10.70 21.92 67.15
C PRO A 650 11.69 21.82 68.33
N ALA A 651 12.97 22.15 68.09
CA ALA A 651 13.63 23.41 68.53
C ALA A 651 15.14 23.30 68.88
N TYR A 652 15.85 24.44 68.76
CA TYR A 652 17.20 24.78 69.25
C TYR A 652 18.42 24.04 68.64
N GLY A 653 19.54 24.70 68.28
CA GLY A 653 19.82 26.14 68.19
C GLY A 653 21.33 26.49 68.29
N GLY A 654 21.75 27.66 67.78
CA GLY A 654 23.07 28.27 68.06
C GLY A 654 24.04 28.47 66.86
N PRO A 655 24.61 29.70 66.66
CA PRO A 655 25.68 30.02 65.70
C PRO A 655 26.99 30.51 66.40
N PRO A 656 27.95 31.21 65.73
CA PRO A 656 28.83 30.89 64.60
C PRO A 656 30.33 30.81 65.07
N PRO A 657 31.39 30.78 64.21
CA PRO A 657 31.97 31.92 63.44
C PRO A 657 32.34 31.55 61.98
N ALA A 658 32.71 32.39 61.00
CA ALA A 658 33.29 33.75 60.86
C ALA A 658 34.85 33.83 60.82
N GLY A 659 35.45 34.14 59.64
CA GLY A 659 36.90 34.36 59.44
C GLY A 659 37.32 34.63 57.98
N SER A 660 38.41 35.40 57.76
CA SER A 660 38.86 35.97 56.46
C SER A 660 40.28 36.60 56.60
N ALA A 661 41.07 36.97 55.58
CA ALA A 661 41.22 36.65 54.14
C ALA A 661 42.57 37.28 53.64
N HIS A 662 42.73 37.62 52.33
CA HIS A 662 43.86 38.38 51.72
C HIS A 662 45.22 37.63 51.61
N ASP A 663 46.20 37.91 50.71
CA ASP A 663 46.47 38.98 49.71
C ASP A 663 47.28 38.47 48.45
N ALA A 664 47.66 39.35 47.50
CA ALA A 664 48.30 39.08 46.17
C ALA A 664 49.82 39.49 46.08
N PRO A 665 50.57 39.77 44.95
CA PRO A 665 50.27 39.93 43.49
C PRO A 665 51.34 39.30 42.49
N PRO A 666 51.88 39.88 41.35
CA PRO A 666 51.97 39.17 40.04
C PRO A 666 53.39 39.19 39.31
N PRO A 667 53.55 39.36 37.96
CA PRO A 667 53.82 38.31 36.95
C PRO A 667 55.13 38.49 36.10
N PRO A 668 55.50 37.53 35.22
CA PRO A 668 55.86 37.90 33.82
C PRO A 668 55.61 36.83 32.71
N GLY A 669 55.92 37.18 31.44
CA GLY A 669 56.17 36.35 30.24
C GLY A 669 56.95 37.20 29.20
N PRO A 670 57.07 36.90 27.88
CA PRO A 670 56.91 35.64 27.10
C PRO A 670 58.20 35.28 26.28
N GLU A 671 58.22 34.21 25.47
CA GLU A 671 59.15 34.07 24.33
C GLU A 671 58.67 33.05 23.24
N ASP A 672 59.26 33.08 22.03
CA ASP A 672 58.92 32.28 20.82
C ASP A 672 60.09 31.36 20.46
N ASP A 673 59.82 30.15 19.94
CA ASP A 673 60.85 29.34 19.28
C ASP A 673 60.26 28.32 18.28
N ARG A 674 60.80 28.28 17.06
CA ARG A 674 60.46 27.35 15.96
C ARG A 674 61.70 27.06 15.14
N PRO A 675 61.89 25.82 14.66
CA PRO A 675 62.18 25.66 13.22
C PRO A 675 61.59 24.40 12.55
N ASP A 676 61.52 24.47 11.22
CA ASP A 676 61.46 23.42 10.17
C ASP A 676 60.85 22.02 10.48
N ALA A 677 59.80 21.53 9.81
CA ALA A 677 59.49 21.39 8.37
C ALA A 677 60.24 20.27 7.62
N ARG A 678 59.50 19.46 6.82
CA ARG A 678 59.80 19.03 5.41
C ARG A 678 58.84 17.95 4.87
N TYR A 679 58.44 18.11 3.59
CA TYR A 679 57.98 17.14 2.56
C TYR A 679 57.00 16.00 2.95
N ARG A 680 55.83 15.79 2.32
CA ARG A 680 55.48 15.65 0.87
C ARG A 680 56.26 14.55 0.12
N TYR A 681 55.56 13.47 -0.22
CA TYR A 681 54.90 13.44 -1.53
C TYR A 681 53.41 13.10 -1.36
#